data_AF-A0A1Y2CW16-F1
#
_entry.id   AF-A0A1Y2CW16-F1
#
_cell.length_a   1.000
_cell.length_b   1.000
_cell.length_c   1.000
_cell.angle_alpha   90.00
_cell.angle_beta   90.00
_cell.angle_gamma   90.00
#
_symmetry.space_group_name_H-M   'P 1'
#
loop_
_entity.id
_entity.type
_entity.pdbx_description
1 polymer ?
#
loop_
_entity_poly.entity_id
_entity_poly.type
_entity_poly.pdbx_seq_one_letter_code
_entity_poly.pdbx_strand_id
1 'polypeptide(L)'
;MVVLQSSWYYTRIQFITAIYKKCMRLSISHTSSSGYIVNLVANDVNRFEEAANFFLFLGIAPLMLVVIGNAAFVASFVTLLVIPVQLWVSKMFGVYRRACVEPRDARLKYISDMLNGIMMNIDGLRKNEVKNMMKASILRAINLAFYQTFSCFIELFAFGSYHLMGGTLTPSKVYTTIVLLQSLKWNMGLRFPMGLQFSIESLVSFQRIQKFLMLPEIETTSTNVTDESLDPSIVLQLQNASFNWPVSPLATPSETKKQDAKFQATEEEAQTSREILKNISLTLRKSQMAVVIGPVGSGKSSLLNAVLREMECHEGSLYTPRNLRIAYASQTPWILSGTIRENILFGSKLDIEKLRRVIYACALEKDIELFEYGLDSLVGERGASLSGGQKARLALARACYSDSDLLLLDDPLSAVDAKVGRHLYNEQGKVLVTHQLQYVIGADHVLLLENGEVTASGSYEAVMNTASSFSTVMKEFTERKDEEAEGDEDAPDVIKKAGKPKNVENGAATAKVETTEAIETQFVKEEAAKGTVALKVYRDYFRAGASWFSIGILLLAMAAGNILLIMTDWWVGQWAAQADQNAPKWGWAFLGFTIVTLFVVVGRSLMFFTICITSSWKLSQDIVQSVFGAEMRRMSSDLNRVDENLPWTLFDFVVATLTALSTIILACSLLPIVLIIIPPMGFIFYKIRQLYIITSRQVKREEAITPTIEGLSTVRAFRVQERFIETFIELQNKNTRIAILYISISRWLGLRSDVIGALFLTLVVFATVGVSRVSSLQLSGSNVGLILTYSLNLVGSLQWAFRQSTEVENLMTQLNVFWNTHGFRRSLERRSLFAGEIEFKNLSLRYPPSEKNVLKDISVKIPAGSTVGIVGRNLRFNLDPTSTHTDDELWSALSSVQLEKTVSSLPGKLDAFVSENGGNWSVGERQLICLARAILKKSRVFVMDEATSAVDLNTDSLIAKVLRDKGGVFYGATTLTIAHRLNTIIDYNYVMVLDQGELVEFGVPHELLQKDTGEEGQRVLSKMALDAYNERKN
;
A
#
# COMPACT_ATOMS: atom_id res chain seq x y z
N MET A 1 -25.36 -8.41 -22.75
CA MET A 1 -24.01 -7.91 -22.36
C MET A 1 -24.07 -6.92 -21.19
N VAL A 2 -24.91 -5.88 -21.22
CA VAL A 2 -25.04 -4.90 -20.11
C VAL A 2 -25.49 -5.57 -18.81
N VAL A 3 -26.54 -6.39 -18.84
CA VAL A 3 -27.02 -7.15 -17.67
C VAL A 3 -25.94 -8.07 -17.09
N LEU A 4 -25.11 -8.66 -17.96
CA LEU A 4 -23.98 -9.47 -17.53
C LEU A 4 -22.92 -8.61 -16.84
N GLN A 5 -22.48 -7.51 -17.46
CA GLN A 5 -21.51 -6.60 -16.84
C GLN A 5 -21.99 -6.09 -15.48
N SER A 6 -23.26 -5.68 -15.36
CA SER A 6 -23.82 -5.26 -14.07
C SER A 6 -23.86 -6.40 -13.06
N SER A 7 -24.26 -7.61 -13.49
CA SER A 7 -24.26 -8.79 -12.61
C SER A 7 -22.87 -9.09 -12.06
N TRP A 8 -21.83 -8.97 -12.87
CA TRP A 8 -20.45 -9.18 -12.44
C TRP A 8 -19.95 -8.12 -11.46
N TYR A 9 -20.38 -6.86 -11.61
CA TYR A 9 -20.09 -5.83 -10.61
C TYR A 9 -20.69 -6.17 -9.25
N TYR A 10 -21.92 -6.72 -9.22
CA TYR A 10 -22.51 -7.23 -7.97
C TYR A 10 -21.72 -8.41 -7.39
N THR A 11 -21.28 -9.35 -8.24
CA THR A 11 -20.41 -10.47 -7.81
C THR A 11 -19.10 -9.97 -7.21
N ARG A 12 -18.46 -8.98 -7.84
CA ARG A 12 -17.25 -8.31 -7.32
C ARG A 12 -17.50 -7.72 -5.95
N ILE A 13 -18.62 -7.01 -5.77
CA ILE A 13 -18.99 -6.41 -4.48
C ILE A 13 -19.09 -7.49 -3.41
N GLN A 14 -19.83 -8.57 -3.71
CA GLN A 14 -20.04 -9.69 -2.81
C GLN A 14 -18.72 -10.37 -2.40
N PHE A 15 -17.79 -10.61 -3.34
CA PHE A 15 -16.49 -11.19 -3.01
C PHE A 15 -15.69 -10.29 -2.09
N ILE A 16 -15.62 -8.98 -2.38
CA ILE A 16 -14.88 -8.02 -1.56
C ILE A 16 -15.49 -7.94 -0.15
N THR A 17 -16.82 -7.88 -0.03
CA THR A 17 -17.50 -7.89 1.26
C THR A 17 -17.29 -9.21 2.01
N ALA A 18 -17.32 -10.35 1.33
CA ALA A 18 -17.08 -11.66 1.93
C ALA A 18 -15.63 -11.80 2.44
N ILE A 19 -14.65 -11.33 1.66
CA ILE A 19 -13.24 -11.28 2.07
C ILE A 19 -13.09 -10.39 3.31
N TYR A 20 -13.66 -9.19 3.32
CA TYR A 20 -13.58 -8.27 4.46
C TYR A 20 -14.24 -8.83 5.72
N LYS A 21 -15.44 -9.44 5.58
CA LYS A 21 -16.12 -10.14 6.68
C LYS A 21 -15.28 -11.30 7.22
N LYS A 22 -14.61 -12.05 6.34
CA LYS A 22 -13.69 -13.13 6.74
C LYS A 22 -12.50 -12.59 7.52
N CYS A 23 -11.87 -11.49 7.06
CA CYS A 23 -10.75 -10.86 7.77
C CYS A 23 -11.09 -10.52 9.22
N MET A 24 -12.31 -10.05 9.50
CA MET A 24 -12.77 -9.74 10.86
C MET A 24 -12.84 -10.97 11.79
N ARG A 25 -12.86 -12.19 11.23
CA ARG A 25 -13.00 -13.46 11.97
C ARG A 25 -11.74 -14.33 11.98
N LEU A 26 -10.70 -13.95 11.22
CA LEU A 26 -9.43 -14.68 11.17
C LEU A 26 -8.48 -14.24 12.28
N SER A 27 -7.69 -15.15 12.83
CA SER A 27 -6.61 -14.82 13.79
C SER A 27 -5.60 -13.83 13.19
N ILE A 28 -4.94 -13.04 14.05
CA ILE A 28 -3.89 -12.10 13.62
C ILE A 28 -2.85 -12.82 12.75
N SER A 29 -2.42 -14.03 13.15
CA SER A 29 -1.38 -14.80 12.45
C SER A 29 -1.78 -15.19 11.02
N HIS A 30 -3.05 -15.46 10.76
CA HIS A 30 -3.58 -15.69 9.41
C HIS A 30 -3.73 -14.41 8.59
N THR A 31 -3.94 -13.26 9.25
CA THR A 31 -4.07 -11.94 8.61
C THR A 31 -2.76 -11.18 8.42
N SER A 32 -1.64 -11.66 8.99
CA SER A 32 -0.33 -10.98 9.01
C SER A 32 0.20 -10.59 7.63
N SER A 33 -0.23 -11.27 6.56
CA SER A 33 0.07 -10.86 5.19
C SER A 33 -1.02 -9.91 4.66
N SER A 34 -1.09 -8.70 5.22
CA SER A 34 -1.98 -7.64 4.70
C SER A 34 -1.83 -7.47 3.18
N GLY A 35 -0.60 -7.62 2.66
CA GLY A 35 -0.29 -7.64 1.24
C GLY A 35 -0.99 -8.75 0.44
N TYR A 36 -1.18 -9.94 0.99
CA TYR A 36 -1.91 -11.02 0.30
C TYR A 36 -3.40 -10.69 0.16
N ILE A 37 -4.01 -10.15 1.21
CA ILE A 37 -5.44 -9.78 1.20
C ILE A 37 -5.66 -8.58 0.26
N VAL A 38 -4.80 -7.57 0.32
CA VAL A 38 -4.82 -6.45 -0.61
C VAL A 38 -4.67 -6.95 -2.04
N ASN A 39 -3.78 -7.92 -2.29
CA ASN A 39 -3.63 -8.53 -3.61
C ASN A 39 -4.88 -9.32 -4.05
N LEU A 40 -5.54 -10.05 -3.14
CA LEU A 40 -6.80 -10.73 -3.45
C LEU A 40 -7.87 -9.72 -3.89
N VAL A 41 -8.05 -8.63 -3.13
CA VAL A 41 -9.06 -7.60 -3.42
C VAL A 41 -8.71 -6.81 -4.68
N ALA A 42 -7.44 -6.40 -4.84
CA ALA A 42 -7.01 -5.51 -5.91
C ALA A 42 -6.74 -6.22 -7.24
N ASN A 43 -6.26 -7.47 -7.22
CA ASN A 43 -5.90 -8.19 -8.45
C ASN A 43 -6.83 -9.37 -8.72
N ASP A 44 -7.06 -10.26 -7.76
CA ASP A 44 -7.83 -11.49 -8.02
C ASP A 44 -9.30 -11.20 -8.30
N VAL A 45 -9.94 -10.31 -7.54
CA VAL A 45 -11.34 -9.94 -7.79
C VAL A 45 -11.50 -9.22 -9.15
N ASN A 46 -10.51 -8.41 -9.55
CA ASN A 46 -10.56 -7.69 -10.83
C ASN A 46 -10.48 -8.63 -12.06
N ARG A 47 -9.90 -9.83 -11.94
CA ARG A 47 -9.87 -10.82 -13.04
C ARG A 47 -11.25 -11.23 -13.51
N PHE A 48 -12.22 -11.30 -12.60
CA PHE A 48 -13.60 -11.63 -12.94
C PHE A 48 -14.26 -10.56 -13.81
N GLU A 49 -13.91 -9.28 -13.62
CA GLU A 49 -14.39 -8.19 -14.47
C GLU A 49 -13.79 -8.27 -15.88
N GLU A 50 -12.49 -8.60 -15.99
CA GLU A 50 -11.84 -8.82 -17.28
C GLU A 50 -12.50 -10.01 -18.01
N ALA A 51 -12.73 -11.12 -17.32
CA ALA A 51 -13.41 -12.29 -17.88
C ALA A 51 -14.84 -11.98 -18.33
N ALA A 52 -15.61 -11.23 -17.53
CA ALA A 52 -16.98 -10.83 -17.85
C ALA A 52 -17.14 -10.19 -19.24
N ASN A 53 -16.15 -9.40 -19.65
CA ASN A 53 -16.16 -8.70 -20.93
C ASN A 53 -16.03 -9.65 -22.14
N PHE A 54 -15.36 -10.79 -21.95
CA PHE A 54 -14.99 -11.70 -23.04
C PHE A 54 -15.61 -13.10 -22.94
N PHE A 55 -16.17 -13.48 -21.78
CA PHE A 55 -16.66 -14.85 -21.50
C PHE A 55 -17.66 -15.36 -22.54
N LEU A 56 -18.65 -14.54 -22.93
CA LEU A 56 -19.63 -14.93 -23.95
C LEU A 56 -19.00 -15.28 -25.31
N PHE A 57 -17.84 -14.72 -25.63
CA PHE A 57 -17.16 -14.99 -26.90
C PHE A 57 -16.56 -16.39 -26.96
N LEU A 58 -16.45 -17.11 -25.84
CA LEU A 58 -16.10 -18.54 -25.84
C LEU A 58 -17.17 -19.37 -26.56
N GLY A 59 -18.45 -18.99 -26.48
CA GLY A 59 -19.54 -19.63 -27.21
C GLY A 59 -19.90 -18.94 -28.53
N ILE A 60 -19.91 -17.60 -28.55
CA ILE A 60 -20.28 -16.82 -29.74
C ILE A 60 -19.26 -17.00 -30.87
N ALA A 61 -17.96 -17.03 -30.56
CA ALA A 61 -16.97 -17.12 -31.63
C ALA A 61 -17.07 -18.45 -32.38
N PRO A 62 -17.12 -19.64 -31.73
CA PRO A 62 -17.31 -20.90 -32.44
C PRO A 62 -18.61 -20.94 -33.24
N LEU A 63 -19.70 -20.39 -32.69
CA LEU A 63 -20.98 -20.28 -33.40
C LEU A 63 -20.85 -19.45 -34.69
N MET A 64 -20.14 -18.32 -34.66
CA MET A 64 -19.88 -17.52 -35.87
C MET A 64 -19.11 -18.30 -36.94
N LEU A 65 -18.15 -19.14 -36.54
CA LEU A 65 -17.39 -19.97 -37.47
C LEU A 65 -18.30 -20.99 -38.19
N VAL A 66 -19.26 -21.57 -37.46
CA VAL A 66 -20.28 -22.47 -38.05
C VAL A 66 -21.20 -21.71 -39.02
N VAL A 67 -21.63 -20.50 -38.67
CA VAL A 67 -22.55 -19.67 -39.49
C VAL A 67 -21.92 -19.22 -40.81
N ILE A 68 -20.61 -18.94 -40.84
CA ILE A 68 -19.90 -18.54 -42.08
C ILE A 68 -19.83 -19.71 -43.09
N GLY A 69 -19.98 -20.96 -42.63
CA GLY A 69 -20.21 -22.14 -43.47
C GLY A 69 -19.02 -22.57 -44.35
N ASN A 70 -19.29 -23.47 -45.30
CA ASN A 70 -18.28 -24.11 -46.17
C ASN A 70 -17.57 -23.13 -47.13
N ALA A 71 -18.15 -21.95 -47.39
CA ALA A 71 -17.65 -20.98 -48.36
C ALA A 71 -16.31 -20.33 -47.97
N ALA A 72 -15.88 -20.47 -46.71
CA ALA A 72 -14.61 -19.95 -46.19
C ALA A 72 -13.84 -21.00 -45.38
N PHE A 73 -13.94 -22.28 -45.74
CA PHE A 73 -13.30 -23.39 -45.02
C PHE A 73 -11.78 -23.18 -44.83
N VAL A 74 -11.08 -22.74 -45.90
CA VAL A 74 -9.64 -22.46 -45.86
C VAL A 74 -9.31 -21.30 -44.91
N ALA A 75 -10.10 -20.22 -44.95
CA ALA A 75 -9.94 -19.07 -44.06
C ALA A 75 -10.20 -19.43 -42.59
N SER A 76 -11.19 -20.28 -42.34
CA SER A 76 -11.55 -20.78 -41.01
C SER A 76 -10.45 -21.70 -40.47
N PHE A 77 -9.87 -22.55 -41.31
CA PHE A 77 -8.73 -23.41 -40.95
C PHE A 77 -7.47 -22.60 -40.62
N VAL A 78 -7.13 -21.60 -41.44
CA VAL A 78 -6.00 -20.69 -41.16
C VAL A 78 -6.21 -19.93 -39.85
N THR A 79 -7.46 -19.53 -39.55
CA THR A 79 -7.80 -18.90 -38.28
C THR A 79 -7.55 -19.83 -37.09
N LEU A 80 -7.93 -21.11 -37.22
CA LEU A 80 -7.65 -22.11 -36.19
C LEU A 80 -6.15 -22.37 -35.99
N LEU A 81 -5.34 -22.33 -37.05
CA LEU A 81 -3.88 -22.50 -36.95
C LEU A 81 -3.17 -21.35 -36.23
N VAL A 82 -3.72 -20.13 -36.30
CA VAL A 82 -3.13 -18.96 -35.63
C VAL A 82 -3.41 -18.96 -34.12
N ILE A 83 -4.50 -19.58 -33.67
CA ILE A 83 -4.86 -19.64 -32.25
C ILE A 83 -3.75 -20.27 -31.39
N PRO A 84 -3.18 -21.46 -31.71
CA PRO A 84 -2.06 -22.03 -30.95
C PRO A 84 -0.85 -21.11 -30.85
N VAL A 85 -0.50 -20.41 -31.94
CA VAL A 85 0.61 -19.46 -31.96
C VAL A 85 0.31 -18.28 -31.04
N GLN A 86 -0.90 -17.71 -31.10
CA GLN A 86 -1.34 -16.63 -30.22
C GLN A 86 -1.36 -17.06 -28.75
N LEU A 87 -1.82 -18.28 -28.45
CA LEU A 87 -1.81 -18.82 -27.09
C LEU A 87 -0.38 -19.02 -26.58
N TRP A 88 0.54 -19.50 -27.42
CA TRP A 88 1.95 -19.63 -27.08
C TRP A 88 2.61 -18.28 -26.81
N VAL A 89 2.41 -17.28 -27.70
CA VAL A 89 2.93 -15.91 -27.49
C VAL A 89 2.35 -15.30 -26.21
N SER A 90 1.06 -15.49 -25.94
CA SER A 90 0.39 -14.99 -24.74
C SER A 90 0.92 -15.66 -23.46
N LYS A 91 1.19 -16.98 -23.52
CA LYS A 91 1.83 -17.72 -22.41
C LYS A 91 3.23 -17.16 -22.12
N MET A 92 4.05 -16.95 -23.15
CA MET A 92 5.40 -16.39 -23.00
C MET A 92 5.35 -14.94 -22.48
N PHE A 93 4.40 -14.13 -22.96
CA PHE A 93 4.13 -12.79 -22.42
C PHE A 93 3.86 -12.85 -20.91
N GLY A 94 3.01 -13.79 -20.47
CA GLY A 94 2.71 -14.03 -19.06
C GLY A 94 3.94 -14.43 -18.23
N VAL A 95 4.84 -15.26 -18.77
CA VAL A 95 6.10 -15.65 -18.10
C VAL A 95 6.99 -14.44 -17.84
N TYR A 96 7.24 -13.61 -18.86
CA TYR A 96 8.07 -12.42 -18.67
C TYR A 96 7.40 -11.35 -17.82
N ARG A 97 6.07 -11.19 -17.91
CA ARG A 97 5.32 -10.28 -17.04
C ARG A 97 5.46 -10.68 -15.57
N ARG A 98 5.37 -11.98 -15.25
CA ARG A 98 5.63 -12.48 -13.88
C ARG A 98 7.06 -12.24 -13.44
N ALA A 99 8.04 -12.43 -14.32
CA ALA A 99 9.44 -12.13 -14.02
C ALA A 99 9.73 -10.64 -13.77
N CYS A 100 8.79 -9.73 -14.07
CA CYS A 100 8.88 -8.31 -13.71
C CYS A 100 8.39 -8.01 -12.29
N VAL A 101 7.64 -8.92 -11.64
CA VAL A 101 6.99 -8.66 -10.35
C VAL A 101 8.02 -8.64 -9.22
N GLU A 102 8.87 -9.66 -9.13
CA GLU A 102 9.84 -9.76 -8.03
C GLU A 102 10.85 -8.59 -7.98
N PRO A 103 11.51 -8.17 -9.08
CA PRO A 103 12.38 -6.99 -9.06
C PRO A 103 11.64 -5.68 -8.75
N ARG A 104 10.36 -5.57 -9.15
CA ARG A 104 9.51 -4.40 -8.91
C ARG A 104 9.09 -4.31 -7.46
N ASP A 105 8.61 -5.40 -6.88
CA ASP A 105 8.22 -5.47 -5.47
C ASP A 105 9.44 -5.23 -4.59
N ALA A 106 10.59 -5.80 -4.97
CA ALA A 106 11.86 -5.47 -4.36
C ALA A 106 12.12 -3.96 -4.44
N ARG A 107 12.06 -3.34 -5.63
CA ARG A 107 12.27 -1.90 -5.81
C ARG A 107 11.27 -1.04 -5.01
N LEU A 108 9.98 -1.37 -4.99
CA LEU A 108 8.95 -0.63 -4.24
C LEU A 108 9.15 -0.75 -2.74
N LYS A 109 9.48 -1.95 -2.26
CA LYS A 109 9.89 -2.19 -0.89
C LYS A 109 11.12 -1.36 -0.57
N TYR A 110 12.14 -1.38 -1.44
CA TYR A 110 13.34 -0.57 -1.27
C TYR A 110 13.03 0.92 -1.28
N ILE A 111 12.16 1.44 -2.16
CA ILE A 111 11.77 2.85 -2.14
C ILE A 111 11.10 3.18 -0.81
N SER A 112 10.16 2.37 -0.34
CA SER A 112 9.53 2.53 0.97
C SER A 112 10.55 2.54 2.11
N ASP A 113 11.46 1.58 2.06
CA ASP A 113 12.57 1.42 2.97
C ASP A 113 13.49 2.66 2.89
N MET A 114 13.76 3.20 1.69
CA MET A 114 14.58 4.40 1.50
C MET A 114 13.98 5.63 2.19
N LEU A 115 12.66 5.76 2.16
CA LEU A 115 11.96 6.80 2.92
C LEU A 115 12.10 6.63 4.43
N ASN A 116 12.32 5.40 4.88
CA ASN A 116 12.59 5.06 6.28
C ASN A 116 14.11 5.05 6.61
N GLY A 117 14.97 5.61 5.75
CA GLY A 117 16.40 5.88 6.05
C GLY A 117 17.43 5.11 5.20
N ILE A 118 17.00 4.41 4.15
CA ILE A 118 17.80 3.42 3.41
C ILE A 118 18.31 4.07 2.10
N MET A 119 19.52 3.76 1.64
CA MET A 119 20.02 4.22 0.34
C MET A 119 20.78 3.08 -0.32
N MET A 120 20.04 2.24 -1.06
CA MET A 120 20.63 1.17 -1.87
C MET A 120 20.63 1.52 -3.36
N ASN A 121 21.40 0.75 -4.13
CA ASN A 121 21.53 0.89 -5.59
C ASN A 121 20.23 0.44 -6.32
N ILE A 122 19.23 1.33 -6.40
CA ILE A 122 17.95 1.13 -7.11
C ILE A 122 18.16 0.81 -8.61
N ASP A 123 19.22 1.34 -9.22
CA ASP A 123 19.45 1.22 -10.66
C ASP A 123 19.63 -0.24 -11.11
N GLY A 124 20.25 -1.09 -10.29
CA GLY A 124 20.43 -2.51 -10.60
C GLY A 124 19.09 -3.27 -10.70
N LEU A 125 18.19 -3.02 -9.76
CA LEU A 125 16.86 -3.63 -9.75
C LEU A 125 16.01 -3.12 -10.91
N ARG A 126 16.05 -1.81 -11.17
CA ARG A 126 15.33 -1.19 -12.28
C ARG A 126 15.82 -1.71 -13.63
N LYS A 127 17.12 -1.91 -13.82
CA LYS A 127 17.66 -2.52 -15.06
C LYS A 127 17.11 -3.93 -15.29
N ASN A 128 17.04 -4.76 -14.25
CA ASN A 128 16.47 -6.11 -14.36
C ASN A 128 14.96 -6.09 -14.65
N GLU A 129 14.22 -5.20 -13.99
CA GLU A 129 12.80 -4.95 -14.25
C GLU A 129 12.56 -4.54 -15.72
N VAL A 130 13.27 -3.52 -16.20
CA VAL A 130 13.14 -3.01 -17.57
C VAL A 130 13.55 -4.04 -18.62
N LYS A 131 14.56 -4.87 -18.34
CA LYS A 131 14.97 -5.97 -19.23
C LYS A 131 13.82 -6.98 -19.44
N ASN A 132 13.15 -7.39 -18.37
CA ASN A 132 12.01 -8.31 -18.46
C ASN A 132 10.79 -7.63 -19.08
N MET A 133 10.55 -6.35 -18.76
CA MET A 133 9.47 -5.55 -19.33
C MET A 133 9.64 -5.34 -20.84
N MET A 134 10.88 -5.17 -21.32
CA MET A 134 11.21 -5.08 -22.74
C MET A 134 10.89 -6.39 -23.46
N LYS A 135 11.28 -7.55 -22.91
CA LYS A 135 10.93 -8.86 -23.48
C LYS A 135 9.42 -9.08 -23.57
N ALA A 136 8.69 -8.75 -22.51
CA ALA A 136 7.22 -8.82 -22.51
C ALA A 136 6.62 -7.89 -23.57
N SER A 137 7.13 -6.67 -23.70
CA SER A 137 6.61 -5.70 -24.66
C SER A 137 6.95 -6.03 -26.11
N ILE A 138 8.10 -6.67 -26.37
CA ILE A 138 8.43 -7.22 -27.70
C ILE A 138 7.42 -8.30 -28.09
N LEU A 139 7.10 -9.24 -27.18
CA LEU A 139 6.08 -10.26 -27.45
C LEU A 139 4.70 -9.65 -27.68
N ARG A 140 4.36 -8.59 -26.95
CA ARG A 140 3.13 -7.82 -27.16
C ARG A 140 3.11 -7.12 -28.52
N ALA A 141 4.22 -6.47 -28.91
CA ALA A 141 4.37 -5.82 -30.21
C ALA A 141 4.22 -6.82 -31.36
N ILE A 142 4.82 -8.01 -31.22
CA ILE A 142 4.69 -9.11 -32.16
C ILE A 142 3.23 -9.58 -32.24
N ASN A 143 2.57 -9.83 -31.11
CA ASN A 143 1.16 -10.26 -31.06
C ASN A 143 0.26 -9.25 -31.77
N LEU A 144 0.43 -7.95 -31.48
CA LEU A 144 -0.38 -6.89 -32.06
C LEU A 144 -0.11 -6.69 -33.57
N ALA A 145 1.14 -6.83 -34.00
CA ALA A 145 1.50 -6.81 -35.41
C ALA A 145 0.91 -8.01 -36.16
N PHE A 146 0.96 -9.21 -35.57
CA PHE A 146 0.28 -10.39 -36.11
C PHE A 146 -1.22 -10.17 -36.19
N TYR A 147 -1.87 -9.63 -35.16
CA TYR A 147 -3.29 -9.30 -35.19
C TYR A 147 -3.64 -8.35 -36.33
N GLN A 148 -2.84 -7.31 -36.57
CA GLN A 148 -3.07 -6.36 -37.66
C GLN A 148 -2.93 -7.03 -39.04
N THR A 149 -1.86 -7.82 -39.24
CA THR A 149 -1.52 -8.48 -40.52
C THR A 149 -2.30 -9.76 -40.78
N PHE A 150 -2.99 -10.30 -39.76
CA PHE A 150 -3.79 -11.51 -39.86
C PHE A 150 -4.85 -11.46 -40.97
N SER A 151 -5.46 -10.28 -41.19
CA SER A 151 -6.40 -10.07 -42.30
C SER A 151 -5.78 -10.40 -43.65
N CYS A 152 -4.57 -9.90 -43.91
CA CYS A 152 -3.88 -10.11 -45.18
C CYS A 152 -3.57 -11.60 -45.41
N PHE A 153 -3.21 -12.34 -44.35
CA PHE A 153 -2.98 -13.79 -44.46
C PHE A 153 -4.27 -14.56 -44.75
N ILE A 154 -5.35 -14.29 -44.01
CA ILE A 154 -6.63 -14.94 -44.26
C ILE A 154 -7.07 -14.67 -45.70
N GLU A 155 -6.99 -13.42 -46.17
CA GLU A 155 -7.36 -13.03 -47.52
C GLU A 155 -6.49 -13.72 -48.58
N LEU A 156 -5.17 -13.79 -48.35
CA LEU A 156 -4.23 -14.53 -49.21
C LEU A 156 -4.61 -16.00 -49.36
N PHE A 157 -4.90 -16.68 -48.26
CA PHE A 157 -5.28 -18.08 -48.33
C PHE A 157 -6.70 -18.27 -48.88
N ALA A 158 -7.65 -17.40 -48.53
CA ALA A 158 -9.02 -17.46 -49.01
C ALA A 158 -9.12 -17.26 -50.52
N PHE A 159 -8.60 -16.14 -51.03
CA PHE A 159 -8.69 -15.81 -52.46
C PHE A 159 -7.66 -16.57 -53.29
N GLY A 160 -6.47 -16.84 -52.74
CA GLY A 160 -5.45 -17.66 -53.39
C GLY A 160 -5.92 -19.10 -53.63
N SER A 161 -6.48 -19.76 -52.62
CA SER A 161 -7.01 -21.12 -52.79
C SER A 161 -8.21 -21.16 -53.74
N TYR A 162 -9.13 -20.22 -53.63
CA TYR A 162 -10.28 -20.13 -54.53
C TYR A 162 -9.87 -19.92 -55.99
N HIS A 163 -8.85 -19.10 -56.25
CA HIS A 163 -8.29 -18.93 -57.59
C HIS A 163 -7.60 -20.21 -58.10
N LEU A 164 -6.79 -20.87 -57.26
CA LEU A 164 -6.13 -22.13 -57.61
C LEU A 164 -7.11 -23.28 -57.91
N MET A 165 -8.30 -23.25 -57.29
CA MET A 165 -9.39 -24.19 -57.57
C MET A 165 -10.17 -23.86 -58.85
N GLY A 166 -9.76 -22.84 -59.62
CA GLY A 166 -10.42 -22.41 -60.85
C GLY A 166 -11.63 -21.49 -60.64
N GLY A 167 -11.79 -20.92 -59.43
CA GLY A 167 -12.87 -19.99 -59.12
C GLY A 167 -12.61 -18.59 -59.69
N THR A 168 -13.64 -17.98 -60.28
CA THR A 168 -13.57 -16.61 -60.80
C THR A 168 -13.81 -15.58 -59.69
N LEU A 169 -12.81 -14.74 -59.45
CA LEU A 169 -12.88 -13.63 -58.50
C LEU A 169 -13.68 -12.49 -59.13
N THR A 170 -14.68 -11.98 -58.40
CA THR A 170 -15.44 -10.78 -58.80
C THR A 170 -15.38 -9.78 -57.65
N PRO A 171 -15.35 -8.46 -57.93
CA PRO A 171 -15.21 -7.46 -56.87
C PRO A 171 -16.30 -7.56 -55.78
N SER A 172 -17.54 -7.89 -56.16
CA SER A 172 -18.63 -8.09 -55.21
C SER A 172 -18.39 -9.26 -54.24
N LYS A 173 -17.91 -10.41 -54.75
CA LYS A 173 -17.55 -11.57 -53.92
C LYS A 173 -16.36 -11.26 -53.01
N VAL A 174 -15.35 -10.55 -53.52
CA VAL A 174 -14.16 -10.17 -52.75
C VAL A 174 -14.54 -9.29 -51.56
N TYR A 175 -15.19 -8.15 -51.78
CA TYR A 175 -15.48 -7.22 -50.68
C TYR A 175 -16.51 -7.75 -49.68
N THR A 176 -17.50 -8.53 -50.13
CA THR A 176 -18.44 -9.21 -49.22
C THR A 176 -17.70 -10.21 -48.32
N THR A 177 -16.73 -10.95 -48.88
CA THR A 177 -15.92 -11.91 -48.13
C THR A 177 -14.98 -11.20 -47.17
N ILE A 178 -14.32 -10.11 -47.58
CA ILE A 178 -13.45 -9.30 -46.70
C ILE A 178 -14.21 -8.83 -45.45
N VAL A 179 -15.44 -8.31 -45.59
CA VAL A 179 -16.25 -7.87 -44.43
C VAL A 179 -16.56 -9.03 -43.46
N LEU A 180 -16.88 -10.22 -43.97
CA LEU A 180 -17.12 -11.41 -43.16
C LEU A 180 -15.84 -11.88 -42.45
N LEU A 181 -14.71 -11.89 -43.15
CA LEU A 181 -13.41 -12.27 -42.60
C LEU A 181 -12.92 -11.27 -41.54
N GLN A 182 -13.15 -9.98 -41.72
CA GLN A 182 -12.86 -8.94 -40.73
C GLN A 182 -13.70 -9.13 -39.45
N SER A 183 -14.97 -9.53 -39.59
CA SER A 183 -15.83 -9.86 -38.45
C SER A 183 -15.33 -11.11 -37.71
N LEU A 184 -14.90 -12.14 -38.45
CA LEU A 184 -14.28 -13.35 -37.88
C LEU A 184 -12.99 -13.00 -37.13
N LYS A 185 -12.13 -12.15 -37.71
CA LYS A 185 -10.88 -11.68 -37.07
C LYS A 185 -11.12 -11.05 -35.70
N TRP A 186 -12.10 -10.17 -35.55
CA TRP A 186 -12.36 -9.52 -34.26
C TRP A 186 -12.81 -10.52 -33.19
N ASN A 187 -13.63 -11.51 -33.56
CA ASN A 187 -14.19 -12.46 -32.62
C ASN A 187 -13.24 -13.63 -32.31
N MET A 188 -12.59 -14.20 -33.33
CA MET A 188 -11.65 -15.32 -33.18
C MET A 188 -10.20 -14.92 -32.93
N GLY A 189 -9.73 -13.84 -33.56
CA GLY A 189 -8.33 -13.44 -33.47
C GLY A 189 -7.99 -12.60 -32.23
N LEU A 190 -9.00 -12.08 -31.51
CA LEU A 190 -8.80 -11.25 -30.32
C LEU A 190 -9.70 -11.66 -29.15
N ARG A 191 -11.03 -11.61 -29.33
CA ARG A 191 -11.97 -11.80 -28.21
C ARG A 191 -11.99 -13.22 -27.67
N PHE A 192 -11.88 -14.24 -28.52
CA PHE A 192 -11.86 -15.64 -28.09
C PHE A 192 -10.60 -15.98 -27.26
N PRO A 193 -9.36 -15.68 -27.72
CA PRO A 193 -8.16 -15.88 -26.91
C PRO A 193 -8.20 -15.11 -25.59
N MET A 194 -8.65 -13.85 -25.59
CA MET A 194 -8.80 -13.05 -24.37
C MET A 194 -9.86 -13.65 -23.42
N GLY A 195 -10.98 -14.14 -23.96
CA GLY A 195 -12.01 -14.84 -23.19
C GLY A 195 -11.46 -16.10 -22.52
N LEU A 196 -10.67 -16.89 -23.25
CA LEU A 196 -10.04 -18.09 -22.70
C LEU A 196 -9.02 -17.73 -21.62
N GLN A 197 -8.14 -16.78 -21.91
CA GLN A 197 -7.11 -16.31 -20.99
C GLN A 197 -7.74 -15.83 -19.66
N PHE A 198 -8.65 -14.87 -19.71
CA PHE A 198 -9.22 -14.27 -18.49
C PHE A 198 -10.11 -15.25 -17.74
N SER A 199 -10.77 -16.18 -18.42
CA SER A 199 -11.55 -17.22 -17.74
C SER A 199 -10.65 -18.19 -16.95
N ILE A 200 -9.50 -18.59 -17.53
CA ILE A 200 -8.51 -19.42 -16.82
C ILE A 200 -7.91 -18.66 -15.64
N GLU A 201 -7.53 -17.38 -15.82
CA GLU A 201 -7.01 -16.54 -14.75
C GLU A 201 -8.05 -16.38 -13.62
N SER A 202 -9.32 -16.16 -13.96
CA SER A 202 -10.42 -16.04 -12.99
C SER A 202 -10.66 -17.34 -12.22
N LEU A 203 -10.48 -18.51 -12.86
CA LEU A 203 -10.59 -19.80 -12.17
C LEU A 203 -9.51 -19.97 -11.10
N VAL A 204 -8.27 -19.57 -11.40
CA VAL A 204 -7.16 -19.59 -10.41
C VAL A 204 -7.44 -18.60 -9.28
N SER A 205 -7.91 -17.40 -9.61
CA SER A 205 -8.31 -16.39 -8.62
C SER A 205 -9.46 -16.89 -7.74
N PHE A 206 -10.45 -17.60 -8.31
CA PHE A 206 -11.52 -18.24 -7.56
C PHE A 206 -10.99 -19.26 -6.56
N GLN A 207 -10.07 -20.14 -6.96
CA GLN A 207 -9.46 -21.13 -6.07
C GLN A 207 -8.70 -20.46 -4.92
N ARG A 208 -8.01 -19.34 -5.17
CA ARG A 208 -7.31 -18.57 -4.13
C ARG A 208 -8.28 -17.93 -3.14
N ILE A 209 -9.36 -17.30 -3.63
CA ILE A 209 -10.40 -16.72 -2.78
C ILE A 209 -11.08 -17.83 -1.96
N GLN A 210 -11.41 -18.97 -2.57
CA GLN A 210 -11.98 -20.12 -1.87
C GLN A 210 -11.04 -20.62 -0.77
N LYS A 211 -9.75 -20.83 -1.07
CA LYS A 211 -8.76 -21.26 -0.07
C LYS A 211 -8.66 -20.27 1.09
N PHE A 212 -8.73 -18.96 0.82
CA PHE A 212 -8.74 -17.93 1.86
C PHE A 212 -10.02 -17.94 2.71
N LEU A 213 -11.20 -18.05 2.09
CA LEU A 213 -12.48 -18.11 2.82
C LEU A 213 -12.63 -19.38 3.66
N MET A 214 -11.93 -20.46 3.30
CA MET A 214 -11.91 -21.74 4.03
C MET A 214 -10.88 -21.79 5.17
N LEU A 215 -10.12 -20.71 5.42
CA LEU A 215 -9.23 -20.65 6.58
C LEU A 215 -10.01 -20.79 7.89
N PRO A 216 -9.40 -21.38 8.95
CA PRO A 216 -10.03 -21.51 10.25
C PRO A 216 -10.32 -20.13 10.84
N GLU A 217 -11.50 -19.97 11.44
CA GLU A 217 -11.92 -18.75 12.13
C GLU A 217 -11.60 -18.87 13.62
N ILE A 218 -11.42 -17.74 14.30
CA ILE A 218 -11.27 -17.72 15.76
C ILE A 218 -12.55 -18.32 16.36
N GLU A 219 -12.41 -19.40 17.13
CA GLU A 219 -13.54 -20.03 17.81
C GLU A 219 -14.16 -19.05 18.83
N THR A 220 -15.35 -18.57 18.50
CA THR A 220 -16.18 -17.76 19.42
C THR A 220 -16.95 -18.65 20.40
N THR A 221 -16.99 -19.97 20.16
CA THR A 221 -17.79 -20.94 20.92
C THR A 221 -16.94 -21.69 21.94
N SER A 222 -17.32 -21.50 23.20
CA SER A 222 -16.93 -22.21 24.44
C SER A 222 -16.07 -23.48 24.31
N THR A 223 -14.84 -23.42 24.84
CA THR A 223 -14.30 -24.53 25.62
C THR A 223 -15.34 -24.96 26.66
N ASN A 224 -15.47 -26.28 26.88
CA ASN A 224 -16.57 -27.01 27.52
C ASN A 224 -16.97 -26.64 28.98
N VAL A 225 -16.67 -25.44 29.46
CA VAL A 225 -17.11 -24.97 30.77
C VAL A 225 -18.44 -24.25 30.62
N THR A 226 -19.52 -24.90 31.04
CA THR A 226 -20.84 -24.27 31.13
C THR A 226 -20.78 -23.15 32.16
N ASP A 227 -21.31 -21.95 31.82
CA ASP A 227 -21.38 -20.79 32.72
C ASP A 227 -22.06 -21.12 34.07
N GLU A 228 -22.80 -22.24 34.15
CA GLU A 228 -23.53 -22.72 35.32
C GLU A 228 -22.63 -23.23 36.46
N SER A 229 -21.34 -23.52 36.25
CA SER A 229 -20.45 -24.09 37.28
C SER A 229 -19.41 -23.12 37.86
N LEU A 230 -19.38 -21.86 37.44
CA LEU A 230 -18.35 -20.90 37.82
C LEU A 230 -18.91 -19.71 38.60
N ASP A 231 -18.14 -19.25 39.57
CA ASP A 231 -18.48 -18.10 40.42
C ASP A 231 -18.66 -16.83 39.56
N PRO A 232 -19.80 -16.11 39.65
CA PRO A 232 -20.09 -14.93 38.84
C PRO A 232 -19.15 -13.74 39.11
N SER A 233 -18.31 -13.82 40.14
CA SER A 233 -17.24 -12.87 40.40
C SER A 233 -16.01 -13.08 39.51
N ILE A 234 -15.83 -14.24 38.87
CA ILE A 234 -14.67 -14.54 38.01
C ILE A 234 -14.84 -13.89 36.63
N VAL A 235 -13.82 -13.13 36.23
CA VAL A 235 -13.77 -12.38 34.95
C VAL A 235 -12.86 -13.08 33.95
N LEU A 236 -11.81 -13.74 34.43
CA LEU A 236 -10.87 -14.52 33.63
C LEU A 236 -10.39 -15.72 34.43
N GLN A 237 -10.34 -16.89 33.80
CA GLN A 237 -9.69 -18.05 34.37
C GLN A 237 -8.89 -18.81 33.31
N LEU A 238 -7.61 -19.04 33.60
CA LEU A 238 -6.68 -19.87 32.88
C LEU A 238 -6.31 -21.05 33.78
N GLN A 239 -6.48 -22.27 33.31
CA GLN A 239 -6.10 -23.49 34.03
C GLN A 239 -5.13 -24.29 33.18
N ASN A 240 -3.86 -24.32 33.60
CA ASN A 240 -2.78 -25.08 32.97
C ASN A 240 -2.72 -24.88 31.45
N ALA A 241 -2.94 -23.65 31.01
CA ALA A 241 -3.19 -23.33 29.62
C ALA A 241 -1.88 -23.09 28.85
N SER A 242 -1.69 -23.82 27.75
CA SER A 242 -0.54 -23.68 26.86
C SER A 242 -0.99 -23.13 25.50
N PHE A 243 -0.28 -22.12 25.00
CA PHE A 243 -0.66 -21.38 23.80
C PHE A 243 0.46 -21.30 22.76
N ASN A 244 0.06 -21.29 21.50
CA ASN A 244 0.93 -21.00 20.36
C ASN A 244 0.28 -19.99 19.40
N TRP A 245 1.07 -19.47 18.46
CA TRP A 245 0.50 -18.73 17.34
C TRP A 245 0.05 -19.70 16.25
N PRO A 246 -1.17 -19.54 15.69
CA PRO A 246 -1.63 -20.37 14.59
C PRO A 246 -0.69 -20.24 13.40
N VAL A 247 -0.22 -21.36 12.85
CA VAL A 247 0.64 -21.37 11.66
C VAL A 247 -0.22 -21.07 10.44
N SER A 248 0.10 -20.01 9.70
CA SER A 248 -0.68 -19.65 8.50
C SER A 248 -0.47 -20.66 7.36
N PRO A 249 -1.52 -21.35 6.86
CA PRO A 249 -1.42 -22.27 5.73
C PRO A 249 -1.13 -21.56 4.38
N LEU A 250 -1.10 -20.22 4.41
CA LEU A 250 -0.88 -19.35 3.25
C LEU A 250 0.48 -18.63 3.30
N ALA A 251 1.31 -18.87 4.31
CA ALA A 251 2.70 -18.40 4.31
C ALA A 251 3.40 -18.87 3.02
N THR A 252 4.07 -17.96 2.33
CA THR A 252 4.58 -18.25 0.98
C THR A 252 5.71 -19.28 1.03
N PRO A 253 5.89 -20.12 -0.01
CA PRO A 253 7.04 -21.01 -0.12
C PRO A 253 8.37 -20.26 -0.09
N SER A 254 8.41 -18.96 -0.33
CA SER A 254 9.61 -18.11 -0.15
C SER A 254 9.95 -17.85 1.32
N GLU A 255 8.96 -17.89 2.21
CA GLU A 255 9.14 -17.85 3.67
C GLU A 255 9.48 -19.25 4.22
N THR A 256 8.89 -20.31 3.66
CA THR A 256 9.15 -21.71 4.06
C THR A 256 10.44 -22.30 3.45
N LYS A 257 10.74 -22.08 2.16
CA LYS A 257 11.90 -22.71 1.47
C LYS A 257 13.28 -22.23 1.93
N LYS A 258 13.37 -21.15 2.70
CA LYS A 258 14.65 -20.77 3.36
C LYS A 258 14.77 -21.29 4.79
N GLN A 259 13.66 -21.70 5.41
CA GLN A 259 13.70 -22.50 6.64
C GLN A 259 14.00 -23.97 6.33
N ASP A 260 13.54 -24.49 5.19
CA ASP A 260 13.66 -25.92 4.86
C ASP A 260 14.96 -26.31 4.13
N ALA A 261 15.77 -25.34 3.69
CA ALA A 261 17.02 -25.63 2.97
C ALA A 261 18.20 -25.93 3.92
N LYS A 262 18.00 -26.78 4.94
CA LYS A 262 19.04 -27.60 5.61
C LYS A 262 18.53 -28.55 6.71
N PHE A 263 17.23 -28.79 6.82
CA PHE A 263 16.71 -29.78 7.77
C PHE A 263 16.10 -30.95 7.02
N GLN A 264 16.85 -32.05 6.91
CA GLN A 264 16.25 -33.38 6.87
C GLN A 264 15.78 -33.70 8.30
N ALA A 265 14.67 -33.08 8.72
CA ALA A 265 13.93 -33.53 9.89
C ALA A 265 12.73 -34.34 9.41
N THR A 266 12.54 -35.50 10.02
CA THR A 266 11.39 -36.39 9.90
C THR A 266 10.09 -35.65 10.18
N GLU A 267 9.01 -36.05 9.50
CA GLU A 267 7.67 -35.44 9.56
C GLU A 267 7.10 -35.29 10.99
N GLU A 268 7.65 -36.01 11.98
CA GLU A 268 7.27 -35.89 13.40
C GLU A 268 7.78 -34.60 14.10
N GLU A 269 8.90 -34.00 13.68
CA GLU A 269 9.41 -32.76 14.31
C GLU A 269 8.72 -31.50 13.79
N ALA A 270 8.22 -31.52 12.55
CA ALA A 270 7.50 -30.41 11.92
C ALA A 270 6.12 -30.13 12.56
N GLN A 271 5.59 -31.09 13.32
CA GLN A 271 4.33 -30.96 14.05
C GLN A 271 4.48 -30.33 15.45
N THR A 272 5.71 -30.16 15.96
CA THR A 272 5.92 -29.43 17.22
C THR A 272 5.95 -27.92 16.98
N SER A 273 4.76 -27.31 16.92
CA SER A 273 4.63 -25.86 17.05
C SER A 273 5.31 -25.43 18.35
N ARG A 274 6.32 -24.55 18.28
CA ARG A 274 7.01 -24.02 19.46
C ARG A 274 5.98 -23.34 20.38
N GLU A 275 5.67 -23.97 21.51
CA GLU A 275 4.82 -23.38 22.54
C GLU A 275 5.46 -22.08 23.04
N ILE A 276 4.69 -21.00 23.01
CA ILE A 276 5.17 -19.67 23.41
C ILE A 276 4.79 -19.39 24.86
N LEU A 277 3.63 -19.87 25.28
CA LEU A 277 3.19 -19.86 26.67
C LEU A 277 2.91 -21.29 27.11
N LYS A 278 3.40 -21.67 28.28
CA LYS A 278 3.33 -23.04 28.77
C LYS A 278 2.72 -23.08 30.16
N ASN A 279 1.71 -23.94 30.31
CA ASN A 279 1.11 -24.28 31.59
C ASN A 279 0.73 -23.04 32.46
N ILE A 280 0.12 -22.03 31.83
CA ILE A 280 -0.25 -20.79 32.49
C ILE A 280 -1.52 -21.01 33.32
N SER A 281 -1.45 -20.68 34.61
CA SER A 281 -2.59 -20.69 35.52
C SER A 281 -2.80 -19.31 36.14
N LEU A 282 -3.98 -18.73 35.97
CA LEU A 282 -4.34 -17.39 36.45
C LEU A 282 -5.86 -17.31 36.67
N THR A 283 -6.31 -16.80 37.81
CA THR A 283 -7.74 -16.53 38.05
C THR A 283 -7.91 -15.08 38.50
N LEU A 284 -8.78 -14.33 37.83
CA LEU A 284 -9.08 -12.93 38.14
C LEU A 284 -10.56 -12.74 38.45
N ARG A 285 -10.82 -12.01 39.53
CA ARG A 285 -12.17 -11.63 39.95
C ARG A 285 -12.46 -10.17 39.64
N LYS A 286 -13.75 -9.80 39.66
CA LYS A 286 -14.21 -8.43 39.45
C LYS A 286 -13.53 -7.48 40.43
N SER A 287 -13.16 -6.31 39.92
CA SER A 287 -12.51 -5.24 40.68
C SER A 287 -11.11 -5.57 41.22
N GLN A 288 -10.48 -6.67 40.79
CA GLN A 288 -9.08 -6.94 41.11
C GLN A 288 -8.15 -6.33 40.05
N MET A 289 -7.01 -5.82 40.51
CA MET A 289 -5.90 -5.40 39.67
C MET A 289 -4.84 -6.50 39.58
N ALA A 290 -4.53 -6.92 38.35
CA ALA A 290 -3.43 -7.85 38.11
C ALA A 290 -2.29 -7.20 37.33
N VAL A 291 -1.07 -7.44 37.81
CA VAL A 291 0.16 -6.94 37.19
C VAL A 291 1.01 -8.10 36.69
N VAL A 292 1.33 -8.07 35.39
CA VAL A 292 2.23 -9.06 34.77
C VAL A 292 3.61 -8.46 34.58
N ILE A 293 4.62 -9.13 35.12
CA ILE A 293 6.02 -8.68 35.13
C ILE A 293 6.90 -9.75 34.48
N GLY A 294 7.99 -9.33 33.83
CA GLY A 294 8.98 -10.25 33.32
C GLY A 294 9.95 -9.59 32.35
N PRO A 295 11.09 -10.23 32.04
CA PRO A 295 12.10 -9.70 31.12
C PRO A 295 11.54 -9.47 29.72
N VAL A 296 12.22 -8.65 28.91
CA VAL A 296 11.86 -8.43 27.50
C VAL A 296 11.83 -9.78 26.76
N GLY A 297 10.80 -10.00 25.94
CA GLY A 297 10.63 -11.27 25.22
C GLY A 297 10.03 -12.44 26.03
N SER A 298 9.64 -12.24 27.29
CA SER A 298 9.10 -13.33 28.13
C SER A 298 7.70 -13.82 27.78
N GLY A 299 7.00 -13.19 26.82
CA GLY A 299 5.66 -13.59 26.40
C GLY A 299 4.50 -12.75 26.97
N LYS A 300 4.76 -11.59 27.59
CA LYS A 300 3.72 -10.75 28.21
C LYS A 300 2.61 -10.30 27.24
N SER A 301 2.98 -9.73 26.10
CA SER A 301 2.00 -9.33 25.08
C SER A 301 1.34 -10.55 24.44
N SER A 302 2.02 -11.70 24.37
CA SER A 302 1.42 -12.98 23.97
C SER A 302 0.32 -13.40 24.95
N LEU A 303 0.52 -13.25 26.25
CA LEU A 303 -0.50 -13.57 27.27
C LEU A 303 -1.77 -12.72 27.09
N LEU A 304 -1.62 -11.42 26.80
CA LEU A 304 -2.76 -10.56 26.49
C LEU A 304 -3.49 -10.99 25.21
N ASN A 305 -2.74 -11.35 24.17
CA ASN A 305 -3.31 -11.87 22.93
C ASN A 305 -4.01 -13.22 23.15
N ALA A 306 -3.53 -14.08 24.05
CA ALA A 306 -4.21 -15.31 24.46
C ALA A 306 -5.55 -15.00 25.14
N VAL A 307 -5.60 -14.00 26.04
CA VAL A 307 -6.86 -13.55 26.67
C VAL A 307 -7.85 -12.98 25.64
N LEU A 308 -7.34 -12.28 24.62
CA LEU A 308 -8.13 -11.79 23.48
C LEU A 308 -8.54 -12.90 22.49
N ARG A 309 -8.14 -14.16 22.73
CA ARG A 309 -8.35 -15.33 21.87
C ARG A 309 -7.72 -15.22 20.48
N GLU A 310 -6.60 -14.52 20.39
CA GLU A 310 -5.79 -14.40 19.16
C GLU A 310 -4.77 -15.53 19.00
N MET A 311 -4.55 -16.30 20.06
CA MET A 311 -3.70 -17.49 20.13
C MET A 311 -4.54 -18.75 20.35
N GLU A 312 -4.07 -19.89 19.84
CA GLU A 312 -4.72 -21.19 20.01
C GLU A 312 -4.29 -21.83 21.34
N CYS A 313 -5.26 -22.34 22.10
CA CYS A 313 -5.05 -23.07 23.35
C CYS A 313 -4.99 -24.56 23.01
N HIS A 314 -3.82 -25.19 23.15
CA HIS A 314 -3.63 -26.61 22.82
C HIS A 314 -3.85 -27.53 24.02
N GLU A 315 -3.42 -27.07 25.19
CA GLU A 315 -3.57 -27.78 26.45
C GLU A 315 -4.16 -26.83 27.50
N GLY A 316 -4.90 -27.38 28.46
CA GLY A 316 -5.59 -26.61 29.50
C GLY A 316 -6.87 -25.92 29.02
N SER A 317 -7.31 -24.91 29.77
CA SER A 317 -8.54 -24.17 29.46
C SER A 317 -8.43 -22.67 29.73
N LEU A 318 -9.04 -21.89 28.83
CA LEU A 318 -9.30 -20.46 28.99
C LEU A 318 -10.81 -20.24 29.10
N TYR A 319 -11.23 -19.61 30.19
CA TYR A 319 -12.61 -19.20 30.44
C TYR A 319 -12.71 -17.67 30.56
N THR A 320 -13.66 -17.11 29.82
CA THR A 320 -14.11 -15.72 29.92
C THR A 320 -15.63 -15.68 29.78
N PRO A 321 -16.37 -14.89 30.59
CA PRO A 321 -17.82 -14.78 30.48
C PRO A 321 -18.26 -14.33 29.08
N ARG A 322 -19.33 -14.90 28.53
CA ARG A 322 -19.82 -14.58 27.16
C ARG A 322 -20.07 -13.10 26.92
N ASN A 323 -20.61 -12.40 27.92
CA ASN A 323 -20.97 -10.98 27.83
C ASN A 323 -19.85 -10.03 28.28
N LEU A 324 -18.62 -10.54 28.52
CA LEU A 324 -17.51 -9.72 28.98
C LEU A 324 -17.10 -8.69 27.91
N ARG A 325 -17.17 -7.41 28.25
CA ARG A 325 -16.65 -6.31 27.41
C ARG A 325 -15.19 -6.06 27.75
N ILE A 326 -14.32 -6.20 26.76
CA ILE A 326 -12.87 -6.02 26.92
C ILE A 326 -12.46 -4.71 26.24
N ALA A 327 -11.68 -3.87 26.92
CA ALA A 327 -10.98 -2.76 26.28
C ALA A 327 -9.49 -3.08 26.21
N TYR A 328 -8.84 -2.76 25.09
CA TYR A 328 -7.44 -3.09 24.86
C TYR A 328 -6.64 -1.88 24.37
N ALA A 329 -5.57 -1.54 25.08
CA ALA A 329 -4.56 -0.60 24.64
C ALA A 329 -3.28 -1.38 24.29
N SER A 330 -2.98 -1.49 22.99
CA SER A 330 -1.83 -2.22 22.47
C SER A 330 -0.51 -1.47 22.65
N GLN A 331 0.59 -2.23 22.78
CA GLN A 331 1.94 -1.66 22.89
C GLN A 331 2.32 -0.77 21.69
N THR A 332 1.90 -1.17 20.48
CA THR A 332 1.95 -0.34 19.28
C THR A 332 0.56 0.25 19.02
N PRO A 333 0.33 1.54 19.35
CA PRO A 333 -1.02 2.10 19.29
C PRO A 333 -1.51 2.21 17.84
N TRP A 334 -2.74 1.74 17.60
CA TRP A 334 -3.40 1.90 16.30
C TRP A 334 -4.44 3.03 16.34
N ILE A 335 -4.26 4.02 15.45
CA ILE A 335 -5.09 5.23 15.37
C ILE A 335 -5.85 5.24 14.05
N LEU A 336 -7.16 5.49 14.12
CA LEU A 336 -8.03 5.65 12.97
C LEU A 336 -7.73 6.96 12.25
N SER A 337 -7.77 6.93 10.92
CA SER A 337 -7.84 8.15 10.11
C SER A 337 -9.19 8.83 10.38
N GLY A 338 -9.15 10.00 11.00
CA GLY A 338 -10.37 10.69 11.47
C GLY A 338 -10.05 11.73 12.53
N THR A 339 -11.07 12.21 13.25
CA THR A 339 -10.84 13.19 14.32
C THR A 339 -10.30 12.54 15.59
N ILE A 340 -9.66 13.34 16.46
CA ILE A 340 -9.25 12.87 17.80
C ILE A 340 -10.47 12.42 18.61
N ARG A 341 -11.57 13.17 18.54
CA ARG A 341 -12.85 12.80 19.17
C ARG A 341 -13.33 11.43 18.73
N GLU A 342 -13.39 11.19 17.42
CA GLU A 342 -13.84 9.92 16.86
C GLU A 342 -12.95 8.75 17.31
N ASN A 343 -11.64 8.99 17.39
CA ASN A 343 -10.69 8.01 17.90
C ASN A 343 -10.91 7.65 19.37
N ILE A 344 -11.28 8.60 20.23
CA ILE A 344 -11.57 8.34 21.65
C ILE A 344 -12.93 7.63 21.80
N LEU A 345 -13.97 8.16 21.15
CA LEU A 345 -15.33 7.60 21.26
C LEU A 345 -15.39 6.17 20.70
N PHE A 346 -14.72 5.94 19.57
CA PHE A 346 -14.60 4.64 18.92
C PHE A 346 -15.93 3.90 18.70
N GLY A 347 -17.03 4.66 18.52
CA GLY A 347 -18.39 4.13 18.28
C GLY A 347 -19.30 4.20 19.51
N SER A 348 -18.75 4.59 20.67
CA SER A 348 -19.50 4.88 21.88
C SER A 348 -20.26 6.20 21.77
N LYS A 349 -21.35 6.33 22.52
CA LYS A 349 -22.12 7.57 22.60
C LYS A 349 -21.30 8.68 23.25
N LEU A 350 -21.46 9.91 22.77
CA LEU A 350 -20.79 11.08 23.35
C LEU A 350 -21.42 11.45 24.71
N ASP A 351 -20.71 11.13 25.77
CA ASP A 351 -20.84 11.70 27.12
C ASP A 351 -19.72 12.72 27.35
N ILE A 352 -20.10 13.99 27.52
CA ILE A 352 -19.19 15.12 27.66
C ILE A 352 -18.47 15.09 29.02
N GLU A 353 -19.14 14.68 30.10
CA GLU A 353 -18.55 14.62 31.43
C GLU A 353 -17.57 13.47 31.55
N LYS A 354 -17.92 12.30 31.01
CA LYS A 354 -16.98 11.18 30.91
C LYS A 354 -15.78 11.55 30.05
N LEU A 355 -16.00 12.21 28.91
CA LEU A 355 -14.93 12.58 27.99
C LEU A 355 -13.93 13.54 28.64
N ARG A 356 -14.41 14.56 29.37
CA ARG A 356 -13.54 15.48 30.13
C ARG A 356 -12.71 14.74 31.18
N ARG A 357 -13.33 13.85 31.96
CA ARG A 357 -12.62 13.05 32.96
C ARG A 357 -11.53 12.18 32.34
N VAL A 358 -11.82 11.52 31.22
CA VAL A 358 -10.85 10.67 30.52
C VAL A 358 -9.70 11.51 29.92
N ILE A 359 -10.00 12.66 29.32
CA ILE A 359 -8.97 13.56 28.78
C ILE A 359 -8.03 14.05 29.87
N TYR A 360 -8.59 14.46 31.02
CA TYR A 360 -7.81 14.86 32.20
C TYR A 360 -6.97 13.69 32.72
N ALA A 361 -7.59 12.51 32.87
CA ALA A 361 -6.92 11.34 33.42
C ALA A 361 -5.79 10.79 32.54
N CYS A 362 -5.91 10.89 31.22
CA CYS A 362 -4.87 10.52 30.27
C CYS A 362 -3.88 11.66 29.96
N ALA A 363 -4.01 12.81 30.64
CA ALA A 363 -3.20 14.01 30.43
C ALA A 363 -3.10 14.46 28.96
N LEU A 364 -4.23 14.42 28.26
CA LEU A 364 -4.35 14.87 26.87
C LEU A 364 -4.72 16.36 26.75
N GLU A 365 -5.02 17.06 27.85
CA GLU A 365 -5.46 18.46 27.84
C GLU A 365 -4.46 19.37 27.12
N LYS A 366 -3.18 19.29 27.49
CA LYS A 366 -2.12 20.09 26.88
C LYS A 366 -1.93 19.78 25.39
N ASP A 367 -2.03 18.51 24.99
CA ASP A 367 -1.92 18.14 23.58
C ASP A 367 -3.10 18.70 22.78
N ILE A 368 -4.31 18.62 23.34
CA ILE A 368 -5.54 19.12 22.72
C ILE A 368 -5.49 20.65 22.55
N GLU A 369 -4.95 21.38 23.51
CA GLU A 369 -4.75 22.84 23.41
C GLU A 369 -3.75 23.22 22.30
N LEU A 370 -2.77 22.37 22.02
CA LEU A 370 -1.79 22.58 20.97
C LEU A 370 -2.34 22.29 19.56
N PHE A 371 -3.38 21.47 19.44
CA PHE A 371 -4.00 21.17 18.14
C PHE A 371 -4.88 22.33 17.64
N GLU A 372 -4.77 22.63 16.34
CA GLU A 372 -5.43 23.77 15.70
C GLU A 372 -6.96 23.80 15.92
N TYR A 373 -7.61 22.64 15.92
CA TYR A 373 -9.06 22.49 16.11
C TYR A 373 -9.40 21.67 17.37
N GLY A 374 -8.45 21.54 18.31
CA GLY A 374 -8.63 20.72 19.51
C GLY A 374 -9.05 19.29 19.19
N LEU A 375 -10.16 18.83 19.79
CA LEU A 375 -10.72 17.48 19.61
C LEU A 375 -11.21 17.16 18.19
N ASP A 376 -11.52 18.18 17.39
CA ASP A 376 -12.00 18.03 16.01
C ASP A 376 -10.84 18.03 15.00
N SER A 377 -9.60 18.10 15.48
CA SER A 377 -8.41 18.03 14.63
C SER A 377 -8.31 16.67 13.95
N LEU A 378 -8.07 16.68 12.65
CA LEU A 378 -7.90 15.48 11.84
C LEU A 378 -6.53 14.85 12.07
N VAL A 379 -6.56 13.55 12.31
CA VAL A 379 -5.39 12.70 12.48
C VAL A 379 -5.23 11.89 11.19
N GLY A 380 -4.12 12.10 10.49
CA GLY A 380 -3.83 11.43 9.21
C GLY A 380 -3.66 9.92 9.37
N GLU A 381 -3.39 9.22 8.25
CA GLU A 381 -3.24 7.76 8.24
C GLU A 381 -2.21 7.27 9.28
N ARG A 382 -2.61 6.33 10.15
CA ARG A 382 -1.83 5.84 11.30
C ARG A 382 -1.37 6.92 12.29
N GLY A 383 -2.04 8.07 12.30
CA GLY A 383 -1.65 9.25 13.06
C GLY A 383 -0.26 9.77 12.73
N ALA A 384 0.09 9.88 11.44
CA ALA A 384 1.37 10.43 11.01
C ALA A 384 1.71 11.80 11.61
N SER A 385 0.70 12.59 12.00
CA SER A 385 0.83 13.90 12.64
C SER A 385 1.08 13.86 14.17
N LEU A 386 1.00 12.68 14.81
CA LEU A 386 1.11 12.53 16.27
C LEU A 386 2.46 11.91 16.67
N SER A 387 2.99 12.34 17.82
CA SER A 387 4.17 11.69 18.44
C SER A 387 3.84 10.29 19.00
N GLY A 388 4.85 9.47 19.26
CA GLY A 388 4.66 8.13 19.86
C GLY A 388 3.86 8.18 21.17
N GLY A 389 4.23 9.08 22.08
CA GLY A 389 3.51 9.28 23.35
C GLY A 389 2.11 9.86 23.20
N GLN A 390 1.85 10.71 22.20
CA GLN A 390 0.49 11.17 21.90
C GLN A 390 -0.39 10.03 21.39
N LYS A 391 0.14 9.15 20.52
CA LYS A 391 -0.58 7.97 20.05
C LYS A 391 -0.92 7.02 21.20
N ALA A 392 0.03 6.77 22.10
CA ALA A 392 -0.17 5.93 23.26
C ALA A 392 -1.27 6.49 24.18
N ARG A 393 -1.19 7.78 24.53
CA ARG A 393 -2.22 8.46 25.36
C ARG A 393 -3.60 8.45 24.70
N LEU A 394 -3.67 8.65 23.38
CA LEU A 394 -4.94 8.59 22.64
C LEU A 394 -5.56 7.18 22.63
N ALA A 395 -4.74 6.13 22.46
CA ALA A 395 -5.22 4.74 22.54
C ALA A 395 -5.63 4.36 23.98
N LEU A 396 -4.93 4.86 24.98
CA LEU A 396 -5.30 4.71 26.38
C LEU A 396 -6.63 5.41 26.68
N ALA A 397 -6.80 6.65 26.23
CA ALA A 397 -8.05 7.39 26.38
C ALA A 397 -9.23 6.67 25.72
N ARG A 398 -9.02 6.06 24.54
CA ARG A 398 -10.01 5.19 23.90
C ARG A 398 -10.40 4.02 24.78
N ALA A 399 -9.43 3.35 25.40
CA ALA A 399 -9.68 2.20 26.26
C ALA A 399 -10.41 2.60 27.56
N CYS A 400 -10.01 3.70 28.21
CA CYS A 400 -10.66 4.26 29.40
C CYS A 400 -12.07 4.81 29.13
N TYR A 401 -12.31 5.34 27.92
CA TYR A 401 -13.64 5.83 27.55
C TYR A 401 -14.64 4.70 27.29
N SER A 402 -14.16 3.51 26.96
CA SER A 402 -15.01 2.33 26.75
C SER A 402 -15.71 1.92 28.05
N ASP A 403 -16.97 1.52 27.98
CA ASP A 403 -17.65 0.84 29.09
C ASP A 403 -17.26 -0.64 29.10
N SER A 404 -16.03 -0.93 29.53
CA SER A 404 -15.48 -2.30 29.60
C SER A 404 -15.49 -2.88 31.00
N ASP A 405 -15.72 -4.19 31.09
CA ASP A 405 -15.67 -4.97 32.33
C ASP A 405 -14.25 -5.49 32.63
N LEU A 406 -13.40 -5.57 31.59
CA LEU A 406 -11.98 -5.94 31.69
C LEU A 406 -11.14 -4.99 30.83
N LEU A 407 -10.20 -4.28 31.44
CA LEU A 407 -9.25 -3.41 30.76
C LEU A 407 -7.89 -4.10 30.65
N LEU A 408 -7.42 -4.33 29.43
CA LEU A 408 -6.11 -4.90 29.11
C LEU A 408 -5.17 -3.79 28.63
N LEU A 409 -4.09 -3.58 29.37
CA LEU A 409 -3.12 -2.52 29.12
C LEU A 409 -1.75 -3.12 28.84
N ASP A 410 -1.25 -2.98 27.60
CA ASP A 410 0.03 -3.53 27.14
C ASP A 410 1.10 -2.42 27.13
N ASP A 411 1.68 -2.17 28.31
CA ASP A 411 2.70 -1.16 28.56
C ASP A 411 2.33 0.29 28.16
N PRO A 412 1.13 0.80 28.50
CA PRO A 412 0.70 2.15 28.11
C PRO A 412 1.47 3.27 28.83
N LEU A 413 2.24 2.94 29.88
CA LEU A 413 2.93 3.91 30.75
C LEU A 413 4.36 4.20 30.31
N SER A 414 4.89 3.45 29.33
CA SER A 414 6.21 3.68 28.74
C SER A 414 6.36 5.06 28.11
N ALA A 415 5.27 5.66 27.64
CA ALA A 415 5.25 6.97 26.97
C ALA A 415 4.46 8.04 27.74
N VAL A 416 4.25 7.84 29.05
CA VAL A 416 3.37 8.64 29.90
C VAL A 416 4.10 8.96 31.22
N ASP A 417 4.07 10.22 31.64
CA ASP A 417 4.77 10.68 32.86
C ASP A 417 4.27 9.96 34.13
N ALA A 418 5.16 9.80 35.12
CA ALA A 418 4.88 9.13 36.40
C ALA A 418 3.65 9.72 37.15
N LYS A 419 3.38 11.01 36.98
CA LYS A 419 2.21 11.70 37.57
C LYS A 419 0.88 11.21 36.99
N VAL A 420 0.84 10.90 35.70
CA VAL A 420 -0.35 10.40 34.99
C VAL A 420 -0.56 8.92 35.30
N GLY A 421 0.53 8.14 35.41
CA GLY A 421 0.47 6.74 35.85
C GLY A 421 -0.13 6.56 37.26
N ARG A 422 0.17 7.46 38.21
CA ARG A 422 -0.51 7.50 39.53
C ARG A 422 -1.99 7.85 39.44
N HIS A 423 -2.41 8.66 38.48
CA HIS A 423 -3.82 9.01 38.32
C HIS A 423 -4.63 7.85 37.72
N LEU A 424 -4.03 7.09 36.80
CA LEU A 424 -4.58 5.85 36.23
C LEU A 424 -4.73 4.72 37.25
N TYR A 425 -4.03 4.78 38.40
CA TYR A 425 -4.11 3.79 39.49
C TYR A 425 -5.50 3.73 40.15
N ASN A 426 -6.24 4.85 40.20
CA ASN A 426 -7.45 4.98 41.04
C ASN A 426 -8.77 4.49 40.43
N GLU A 427 -8.81 3.99 39.19
CA GLU A 427 -10.06 3.42 38.61
C GLU A 427 -10.10 1.88 38.66
N GLN A 428 -11.29 1.31 38.85
CA GLN A 428 -11.53 -0.08 39.30
C GLN A 428 -11.43 -1.13 38.16
N GLY A 429 -10.92 -2.34 38.47
CA GLY A 429 -11.01 -3.58 37.64
C GLY A 429 -10.07 -3.67 36.41
N LYS A 430 -8.76 -3.86 36.61
CA LYS A 430 -7.74 -3.65 35.56
C LYS A 430 -6.68 -4.77 35.48
N VAL A 431 -6.36 -5.25 34.28
CA VAL A 431 -5.15 -6.06 34.05
C VAL A 431 -4.11 -5.18 33.39
N LEU A 432 -3.10 -4.81 34.17
CA LEU A 432 -2.01 -3.94 33.75
C LEU A 432 -0.76 -4.78 33.48
N VAL A 433 -0.35 -4.85 32.23
CA VAL A 433 0.99 -5.35 31.88
C VAL A 433 1.90 -4.13 31.84
N THR A 434 2.86 -4.08 32.74
CA THR A 434 3.82 -2.97 32.81
C THR A 434 5.20 -3.47 33.19
N HIS A 435 6.22 -2.85 32.60
CA HIS A 435 7.61 -3.03 33.01
C HIS A 435 8.00 -2.16 34.21
N GLN A 436 7.13 -1.23 34.62
CA GLN A 436 7.44 -0.27 35.69
C GLN A 436 7.08 -0.86 37.06
N LEU A 437 8.11 -1.22 37.83
CA LEU A 437 8.00 -1.89 39.15
C LEU A 437 7.21 -1.08 40.19
N GLN A 438 7.14 0.24 40.04
CA GLN A 438 6.46 1.14 40.96
C GLN A 438 4.95 0.86 41.15
N TYR A 439 4.30 0.20 40.19
CA TYR A 439 2.87 -0.13 40.26
C TYR A 439 2.58 -1.54 40.78
N VAL A 440 3.63 -2.33 41.06
CA VAL A 440 3.54 -3.71 41.52
C VAL A 440 3.12 -3.79 42.98
N ILE A 441 3.59 -2.82 43.79
CA ILE A 441 3.37 -2.78 45.24
C ILE A 441 1.87 -2.65 45.58
N GLY A 442 1.10 -1.98 44.72
CA GLY A 442 -0.32 -1.73 44.92
C GLY A 442 -1.25 -2.68 44.17
N ALA A 443 -0.75 -3.80 43.63
CA ALA A 443 -1.53 -4.76 42.83
C ALA A 443 -2.12 -5.87 43.71
N ASP A 444 -3.39 -6.22 43.47
CA ASP A 444 -4.05 -7.34 44.17
C ASP A 444 -3.44 -8.70 43.80
N HIS A 445 -2.95 -8.80 42.56
CA HIS A 445 -2.35 -10.01 42.03
C HIS A 445 -1.14 -9.70 41.15
N VAL A 446 -0.04 -10.40 41.35
CA VAL A 446 1.20 -10.25 40.59
C VAL A 446 1.54 -11.58 39.93
N LEU A 447 1.90 -11.53 38.65
CA LEU A 447 2.29 -12.70 37.86
C LEU A 447 3.66 -12.46 37.23
N LEU A 448 4.65 -13.26 37.64
CA LEU A 448 6.01 -13.22 37.10
C LEU A 448 6.13 -14.24 35.96
N LEU A 449 6.41 -13.74 34.76
CA LEU A 449 6.50 -14.51 33.53
C LEU A 449 7.94 -14.53 33.01
N GLU A 450 8.54 -15.72 32.91
CA GLU A 450 9.90 -15.94 32.40
C GLU A 450 9.89 -17.05 31.35
N ASN A 451 10.47 -16.79 30.17
CA ASN A 451 10.54 -17.75 29.06
C ASN A 451 9.19 -18.42 28.68
N GLY A 452 8.07 -17.70 28.86
CA GLY A 452 6.73 -18.22 28.57
C GLY A 452 6.10 -19.07 29.68
N GLU A 453 6.74 -19.18 30.85
CA GLU A 453 6.24 -19.92 32.01
C GLU A 453 6.00 -18.98 33.21
N VAL A 454 5.02 -19.32 34.05
CA VAL A 454 4.76 -18.58 35.30
C VAL A 454 5.70 -19.12 36.38
N THR A 455 6.71 -18.33 36.75
CA THR A 455 7.65 -18.69 37.83
C THR A 455 7.10 -18.38 39.22
N ALA A 456 6.30 -17.33 39.35
CA ALA A 456 5.62 -17.00 40.60
C ALA A 456 4.30 -16.27 40.31
N SER A 457 3.26 -16.55 41.12
CA SER A 457 1.95 -15.90 41.03
C SER A 457 1.32 -15.81 42.41
N GLY A 458 0.69 -14.69 42.74
CA GLY A 458 0.08 -14.48 44.05
C GLY A 458 -0.06 -13.00 44.41
N SER A 459 -0.28 -12.71 45.69
CA SER A 459 -0.11 -11.35 46.20
C SER A 459 1.33 -10.88 46.05
N TYR A 460 1.56 -9.57 46.12
CA TYR A 460 2.90 -8.98 46.11
C TYR A 460 3.87 -9.69 47.10
N GLU A 461 3.44 -9.87 48.35
CA GLU A 461 4.23 -10.54 49.39
C GLU A 461 4.52 -12.02 49.07
N ALA A 462 3.57 -12.73 48.48
CA ALA A 462 3.74 -14.13 48.12
C ALA A 462 4.77 -14.29 46.99
N VAL A 463 4.73 -13.41 45.99
CA VAL A 463 5.71 -13.40 44.88
C VAL A 463 7.10 -13.01 45.39
N MET A 464 7.19 -12.03 46.30
CA MET A 464 8.44 -11.61 46.94
C MET A 464 9.13 -12.75 47.70
N ASN A 465 8.36 -13.61 48.36
CA ASN A 465 8.91 -14.73 49.13
C ASN A 465 9.33 -15.93 48.26
N THR A 466 8.76 -16.06 47.06
CA THR A 466 8.94 -17.25 46.21
C THR A 466 10.04 -17.06 45.16
N ALA A 467 10.17 -15.86 44.59
CA ALA A 467 11.12 -15.57 43.52
C ALA A 467 12.35 -14.80 44.03
N SER A 468 13.41 -15.52 44.42
CA SER A 468 14.63 -14.91 44.98
C SER A 468 15.26 -13.85 44.07
N SER A 469 15.34 -14.10 42.76
CA SER A 469 15.88 -13.15 41.77
C SER A 469 15.07 -11.85 41.65
N PHE A 470 13.74 -11.94 41.75
CA PHE A 470 12.86 -10.76 41.73
C PHE A 470 12.86 -10.05 43.09
N SER A 471 13.00 -10.81 44.17
CA SER A 471 13.05 -10.27 45.52
C SER A 471 14.25 -9.38 45.78
N THR A 472 15.41 -9.70 45.21
CA THR A 472 16.60 -8.84 45.30
C THR A 472 16.38 -7.51 44.59
N VAL A 473 15.84 -7.54 43.36
CA VAL A 473 15.57 -6.33 42.56
C VAL A 473 14.50 -5.44 43.21
N MET A 474 13.46 -6.05 43.79
CA MET A 474 12.43 -5.31 44.49
C MET A 474 12.84 -4.83 45.87
N LYS A 475 13.64 -5.58 46.64
CA LYS A 475 14.19 -5.10 47.92
C LYS A 475 15.10 -3.90 47.70
N GLU A 476 15.97 -3.97 46.69
CA GLU A 476 16.79 -2.83 46.27
C GLU A 476 15.94 -1.62 45.82
N PHE A 477 14.71 -1.84 45.34
CA PHE A 477 13.77 -0.78 44.99
C PHE A 477 12.91 -0.28 46.18
N THR A 478 12.60 -1.13 47.17
CA THR A 478 11.71 -0.83 48.31
C THR A 478 12.49 -0.26 49.49
N GLU A 479 13.70 -0.77 49.77
CA GLU A 479 14.64 -0.22 50.75
C GLU A 479 15.05 1.21 50.36
N ARG A 480 15.13 1.52 49.06
CA ARG A 480 15.29 2.89 48.53
C ARG A 480 14.10 3.82 48.81
N LYS A 481 12.92 3.27 49.14
CA LYS A 481 11.66 4.01 49.28
C LYS A 481 11.26 4.27 50.73
N ASP A 482 11.60 3.36 51.64
CA ASP A 482 11.28 3.48 53.07
C ASP A 482 12.18 4.51 53.79
N GLU A 483 13.36 4.83 53.25
CA GLU A 483 14.24 5.90 53.76
C GLU A 483 13.75 7.32 53.41
N GLU A 484 12.81 7.47 52.48
CA GLU A 484 12.22 8.76 52.09
C GLU A 484 10.98 9.14 52.92
N ALA A 485 10.43 8.21 53.71
CA ALA A 485 9.15 8.41 54.42
C ALA A 485 9.27 9.12 55.78
N GLU A 486 10.48 9.34 56.32
CA GLU A 486 10.68 10.03 57.61
C GLU A 486 10.84 11.57 57.49
N GLY A 487 10.65 12.16 56.29
CA GLY A 487 10.93 13.57 56.03
C GLY A 487 9.74 14.53 55.84
N ASP A 488 8.49 14.05 55.78
CA ASP A 488 7.36 14.87 55.31
C ASP A 488 6.14 14.79 56.25
N GLU A 489 6.34 15.13 57.53
CA GLU A 489 5.26 15.53 58.44
C GLU A 489 5.13 17.06 58.45
N ASP A 490 4.54 17.66 57.42
CA ASP A 490 3.74 18.90 57.52
C ASP A 490 3.23 19.34 56.13
N ALA A 491 2.02 18.93 55.76
CA ALA A 491 1.26 19.54 54.67
C ALA A 491 -0.13 19.96 55.16
N PRO A 492 -0.54 21.23 55.02
CA PRO A 492 -1.77 21.72 55.61
C PRO A 492 -3.02 21.30 54.82
N ASP A 493 -4.04 20.94 55.59
CA ASP A 493 -5.43 20.74 55.18
C ASP A 493 -6.00 21.99 54.48
N VAL A 494 -6.13 21.96 53.14
CA VAL A 494 -6.91 22.96 52.40
C VAL A 494 -7.88 22.25 51.44
N ILE A 495 -8.89 21.62 52.04
CA ILE A 495 -10.15 21.31 51.35
C ILE A 495 -11.26 22.12 52.01
N LYS A 496 -11.55 23.30 51.43
CA LYS A 496 -12.87 23.96 51.37
C LYS A 496 -12.74 25.36 50.77
N LYS A 497 -12.98 25.46 49.45
CA LYS A 497 -13.70 26.56 48.75
C LYS A 497 -13.43 26.48 47.24
N ALA A 498 -14.10 25.54 46.57
CA ALA A 498 -14.33 25.69 45.14
C ALA A 498 -15.43 26.76 44.96
N GLY A 499 -15.03 27.92 44.44
CA GLY A 499 -15.94 28.98 44.04
C GLY A 499 -16.84 28.53 42.89
N LYS A 500 -18.12 28.90 42.98
CA LYS A 500 -19.13 28.72 41.93
C LYS A 500 -18.61 29.21 40.57
N PRO A 501 -18.83 28.48 39.46
CA PRO A 501 -18.59 29.02 38.14
C PRO A 501 -19.61 30.12 37.84
N LYS A 502 -19.14 31.22 37.24
CA LYS A 502 -20.00 32.28 36.70
C LYS A 502 -20.85 31.72 35.58
N ASN A 503 -22.15 32.01 35.65
CA ASN A 503 -23.11 31.84 34.56
C ASN A 503 -22.56 32.52 33.29
N VAL A 504 -22.36 31.73 32.24
CA VAL A 504 -22.36 32.25 30.87
C VAL A 504 -23.74 31.92 30.32
N GLU A 505 -24.54 32.98 30.21
CA GLU A 505 -25.88 32.94 29.68
C GLU A 505 -25.91 32.52 28.20
N ASN A 506 -27.05 31.92 27.87
CA ASN A 506 -27.47 31.50 26.56
C ASN A 506 -27.30 32.59 25.49
N GLY A 507 -26.40 32.33 24.54
CA GLY A 507 -26.39 32.93 23.22
C GLY A 507 -26.64 31.86 22.17
N ALA A 508 -27.90 31.45 22.02
CA ALA A 508 -28.33 30.63 20.88
C ALA A 508 -28.17 31.46 19.60
N ALA A 509 -27.01 31.32 18.93
CA ALA A 509 -26.84 31.76 17.57
C ALA A 509 -26.71 30.51 16.70
N THR A 510 -27.78 30.25 15.94
CA THR A 510 -27.84 29.36 14.79
C THR A 510 -26.69 29.66 13.82
N ALA A 511 -25.55 29.01 14.00
CA ALA A 511 -24.48 28.97 13.01
C ALA A 511 -24.71 27.74 12.13
N LYS A 512 -24.87 28.00 10.84
CA LYS A 512 -25.17 27.04 9.79
C LYS A 512 -24.23 25.84 9.81
N VAL A 513 -24.85 24.68 9.60
CA VAL A 513 -24.25 23.41 9.18
C VAL A 513 -23.48 23.65 7.88
N GLU A 514 -22.18 23.95 7.95
CA GLU A 514 -21.35 24.12 6.74
C GLU A 514 -19.87 23.70 6.90
N THR A 515 -19.46 23.09 8.02
CA THR A 515 -18.02 22.93 8.33
C THR A 515 -17.48 21.50 8.38
N THR A 516 -18.23 20.45 8.04
CA THR A 516 -17.65 19.10 7.96
C THR A 516 -17.06 18.79 6.58
N GLU A 517 -17.70 19.22 5.48
CA GLU A 517 -17.18 19.03 4.11
C GLU A 517 -15.97 19.94 3.81
N ALA A 518 -15.90 21.13 4.41
CA ALA A 518 -14.80 22.06 4.19
C ALA A 518 -13.46 21.60 4.81
N ILE A 519 -13.50 20.84 5.91
CA ILE A 519 -12.30 20.38 6.63
C ILE A 519 -11.75 19.08 5.99
N GLU A 520 -12.60 18.18 5.49
CA GLU A 520 -12.15 17.06 4.64
C GLU A 520 -11.40 17.56 3.38
N THR A 521 -11.80 18.70 2.82
CA THR A 521 -11.12 19.27 1.66
C THR A 521 -9.75 19.91 1.93
N GLN A 522 -9.31 20.08 3.18
CA GLN A 522 -8.02 20.75 3.47
C GLN A 522 -6.82 19.78 3.52
N PHE A 523 -7.00 18.54 3.99
CA PHE A 523 -5.93 17.52 3.96
C PHE A 523 -5.89 16.70 2.66
N VAL A 524 -6.94 16.79 1.83
CA VAL A 524 -7.04 16.09 0.52
C VAL A 524 -7.14 17.09 -0.64
N LYS A 525 -6.67 18.33 -0.47
CA LYS A 525 -6.50 19.25 -1.61
C LYS A 525 -5.27 18.84 -2.41
N GLU A 526 -5.44 17.79 -3.19
CA GLU A 526 -4.68 17.63 -4.41
C GLU A 526 -4.96 18.83 -5.29
N GLU A 527 -3.98 19.72 -5.43
CA GLU A 527 -3.89 20.59 -6.59
C GLU A 527 -3.56 19.73 -7.83
N ALA A 528 -4.50 18.86 -8.21
CA ALA A 528 -4.48 18.21 -9.49
C ALA A 528 -4.53 19.30 -10.56
N ALA A 529 -3.46 19.39 -11.35
CA ALA A 529 -3.28 20.43 -12.37
C ALA A 529 -4.56 20.63 -13.18
N LYS A 530 -5.19 21.80 -13.03
CA LYS A 530 -6.37 22.19 -13.81
C LYS A 530 -5.94 22.39 -15.27
N GLY A 531 -6.28 21.46 -16.16
CA GLY A 531 -6.12 21.68 -17.60
C GLY A 531 -6.02 20.41 -18.44
N THR A 532 -6.08 20.59 -19.77
CA THR A 532 -5.62 19.61 -20.76
C THR A 532 -4.10 19.46 -20.67
N VAL A 533 -3.58 18.25 -20.84
CA VAL A 533 -2.13 18.01 -20.82
C VAL A 533 -1.47 18.79 -21.96
N ALA A 534 -0.48 19.62 -21.65
CA ALA A 534 0.23 20.39 -22.67
C ALA A 534 1.02 19.48 -23.62
N LEU A 535 1.05 19.81 -24.92
CA LEU A 535 1.86 19.10 -25.93
C LEU A 535 3.35 18.99 -25.55
N LYS A 536 3.84 19.93 -24.74
CA LYS A 536 5.19 19.90 -24.17
C LYS A 536 5.48 18.60 -23.39
N VAL A 537 4.51 18.08 -22.64
CA VAL A 537 4.68 16.85 -21.84
C VAL A 537 4.91 15.63 -22.74
N TYR A 538 4.12 15.51 -23.82
CA TYR A 538 4.30 14.44 -24.82
C TYR A 538 5.67 14.52 -25.49
N ARG A 539 6.10 15.74 -25.86
CA ARG A 539 7.42 15.99 -26.44
C ARG A 539 8.53 15.55 -25.50
N ASP A 540 8.47 16.00 -24.24
CA ASP A 540 9.51 15.76 -23.26
C ASP A 540 9.59 14.25 -22.91
N TYR A 541 8.44 13.54 -22.86
CA TYR A 541 8.39 12.08 -22.73
C TYR A 541 9.13 11.34 -23.85
N PHE A 542 8.76 11.55 -25.12
CA PHE A 542 9.40 10.84 -26.23
C PHE A 542 10.88 11.21 -26.41
N ARG A 543 11.23 12.48 -26.15
CA ARG A 543 12.62 12.95 -26.25
C ARG A 543 13.49 12.39 -25.13
N ALA A 544 12.92 12.01 -23.99
CA ALA A 544 13.68 11.29 -22.96
C ALA A 544 14.27 10.02 -23.57
N GLY A 545 13.48 9.17 -24.22
CA GLY A 545 13.94 7.89 -24.75
C GLY A 545 14.67 7.95 -26.09
N ALA A 546 14.28 8.85 -27.01
CA ALA A 546 14.70 8.80 -28.41
C ALA A 546 15.11 10.16 -29.00
N SER A 547 15.95 10.11 -30.05
CA SER A 547 16.30 11.29 -30.85
C SER A 547 15.17 11.70 -31.79
N TRP A 548 15.14 12.97 -32.19
CA TRP A 548 14.17 13.48 -33.18
C TRP A 548 14.18 12.70 -34.50
N PHE A 549 15.36 12.25 -34.93
CA PHE A 549 15.50 11.40 -36.11
C PHE A 549 14.78 10.06 -35.96
N SER A 550 14.94 9.39 -34.82
CA SER A 550 14.25 8.12 -34.53
C SER A 550 12.74 8.30 -34.45
N ILE A 551 12.27 9.39 -33.83
CA ILE A 551 10.84 9.72 -33.77
C ILE A 551 10.28 9.98 -35.18
N GLY A 552 11.03 10.68 -36.04
CA GLY A 552 10.64 10.91 -37.44
C GLY A 552 10.47 9.60 -38.23
N ILE A 553 11.45 8.68 -38.12
CA ILE A 553 11.37 7.35 -38.76
C ILE A 553 10.17 6.57 -38.24
N LEU A 554 9.90 6.61 -36.93
CA LEU A 554 8.75 5.94 -36.34
C LEU A 554 7.42 6.46 -36.92
N LEU A 555 7.25 7.77 -37.03
CA LEU A 555 6.05 8.38 -37.59
C LEU A 555 5.85 7.99 -39.06
N LEU A 556 6.93 7.97 -39.85
CA LEU A 556 6.90 7.51 -41.24
C LEU A 556 6.52 6.03 -41.33
N ALA A 557 7.11 5.16 -40.50
CA ALA A 557 6.79 3.74 -40.47
C ALA A 557 5.34 3.47 -40.00
N MET A 558 4.81 4.30 -39.08
CA MET A 558 3.42 4.26 -38.65
C MET A 558 2.45 4.60 -39.77
N ALA A 559 2.72 5.66 -40.53
CA ALA A 559 1.92 6.04 -41.69
C ALA A 559 2.02 4.97 -42.81
N ALA A 560 3.24 4.57 -43.18
CA ALA A 560 3.49 3.59 -44.22
C ALA A 560 2.80 2.24 -43.93
N GLY A 561 2.86 1.75 -42.69
CA GLY A 561 2.19 0.50 -42.34
C GLY A 561 0.66 0.56 -42.46
N ASN A 562 0.02 1.70 -42.17
CA ASN A 562 -1.43 1.85 -42.36
C ASN A 562 -1.79 1.94 -43.85
N ILE A 563 -0.99 2.67 -44.64
CA ILE A 563 -1.19 2.77 -46.09
C ILE A 563 -1.06 1.39 -46.74
N LEU A 564 -0.04 0.61 -46.38
CA LEU A 564 0.19 -0.73 -46.91
C LEU A 564 -0.97 -1.69 -46.60
N LEU A 565 -1.54 -1.64 -45.39
CA LEU A 565 -2.72 -2.44 -45.02
C LEU A 565 -3.96 -2.09 -45.86
N ILE A 566 -4.16 -0.83 -46.22
CA ILE A 566 -5.26 -0.43 -47.12
C ILE A 566 -4.96 -0.85 -48.55
N MET A 567 -3.70 -0.74 -48.95
CA MET A 567 -3.26 -1.07 -50.29
C MET A 567 -3.38 -2.56 -50.59
N THR A 568 -3.20 -3.44 -49.59
CA THR A 568 -3.48 -4.88 -49.75
C THR A 568 -4.95 -5.13 -50.12
N ASP A 569 -5.90 -4.50 -49.42
CA ASP A 569 -7.33 -4.69 -49.68
C ASP A 569 -7.76 -4.11 -51.04
N TRP A 570 -7.18 -2.96 -51.41
CA TRP A 570 -7.37 -2.36 -52.73
C TRP A 570 -6.82 -3.29 -53.83
N TRP A 571 -5.65 -3.90 -53.60
CA TRP A 571 -4.99 -4.79 -54.57
C TRP A 571 -5.83 -6.04 -54.87
N VAL A 572 -6.45 -6.67 -53.87
CA VAL A 572 -7.34 -7.83 -54.08
C VAL A 572 -8.55 -7.43 -54.93
N GLY A 573 -9.11 -6.25 -54.72
CA GLY A 573 -10.21 -5.73 -55.55
C GLY A 573 -9.81 -5.50 -57.00
N GLN A 574 -8.59 -5.02 -57.26
CA GLN A 574 -8.08 -4.86 -58.63
C GLN A 574 -7.75 -6.21 -59.27
N TRP A 575 -7.18 -7.15 -58.51
CA TRP A 575 -6.96 -8.52 -58.96
C TRP A 575 -8.27 -9.16 -59.45
N ALA A 576 -9.37 -8.96 -58.72
CA ALA A 576 -10.70 -9.42 -59.11
C ALA A 576 -11.35 -8.66 -60.28
N ALA A 577 -10.86 -7.46 -60.63
CA ALA A 577 -11.39 -6.66 -61.72
C ALA A 577 -10.70 -6.96 -63.07
N GLN A 578 -9.57 -7.67 -63.08
CA GLN A 578 -8.79 -8.00 -64.28
C GLN A 578 -9.19 -9.37 -64.84
N ALA A 579 -9.27 -9.49 -66.16
CA ALA A 579 -9.60 -10.73 -66.86
C ALA A 579 -8.47 -11.78 -66.78
N ASP A 580 -8.82 -13.06 -66.90
CA ASP A 580 -8.03 -14.26 -66.58
C ASP A 580 -6.57 -14.29 -67.12
N GLN A 581 -6.24 -13.57 -68.20
CA GLN A 581 -4.91 -13.61 -68.82
C GLN A 581 -3.77 -13.05 -67.93
N ASN A 582 -4.04 -12.11 -67.02
CA ASN A 582 -3.03 -11.54 -66.12
C ASN A 582 -3.18 -11.97 -64.66
N ALA A 583 -4.22 -12.74 -64.32
CA ALA A 583 -4.57 -13.14 -62.96
C ALA A 583 -3.41 -13.72 -62.11
N PRO A 584 -2.52 -14.60 -62.61
CA PRO A 584 -1.43 -15.14 -61.79
C PRO A 584 -0.37 -14.09 -61.40
N LYS A 585 -0.12 -13.08 -62.25
CA LYS A 585 0.83 -11.99 -61.93
C LYS A 585 0.32 -11.14 -60.76
N TRP A 586 -0.97 -10.83 -60.73
CA TRP A 586 -1.62 -10.09 -59.66
C TRP A 586 -1.62 -10.88 -58.33
N GLY A 587 -1.81 -12.20 -58.38
CA GLY A 587 -1.72 -13.09 -57.22
C GLY A 587 -0.31 -13.14 -56.62
N TRP A 588 0.75 -13.30 -57.42
CA TRP A 588 2.14 -13.26 -56.92
C TRP A 588 2.53 -11.89 -56.38
N ALA A 589 2.09 -10.81 -57.02
CA ALA A 589 2.30 -9.47 -56.50
C ALA A 589 1.60 -9.26 -55.14
N PHE A 590 0.38 -9.80 -54.97
CA PHE A 590 -0.34 -9.75 -53.70
C PHE A 590 0.40 -10.47 -52.56
N LEU A 591 1.01 -11.63 -52.86
CA LEU A 591 1.87 -12.35 -51.90
C LEU A 591 3.06 -11.46 -51.49
N GLY A 592 3.75 -10.84 -52.45
CA GLY A 592 4.85 -9.92 -52.19
C GLY A 592 4.44 -8.73 -51.30
N PHE A 593 3.31 -8.07 -51.62
CA PHE A 593 2.78 -6.98 -50.81
C PHE A 593 2.41 -7.42 -49.38
N THR A 594 1.85 -8.62 -49.23
CA THR A 594 1.50 -9.17 -47.90
C THR A 594 2.75 -9.37 -47.04
N ILE A 595 3.83 -9.89 -47.62
CA ILE A 595 5.11 -10.09 -46.93
C ILE A 595 5.74 -8.74 -46.54
N VAL A 596 5.77 -7.77 -47.45
CA VAL A 596 6.30 -6.42 -47.15
C VAL A 596 5.49 -5.76 -46.03
N THR A 597 4.16 -5.87 -46.10
CA THR A 597 3.25 -5.33 -45.07
C THR A 597 3.53 -5.95 -43.71
N LEU A 598 3.76 -7.27 -43.65
CA LEU A 598 4.15 -7.95 -42.41
C LEU A 598 5.41 -7.34 -41.81
N PHE A 599 6.50 -7.25 -42.58
CA PHE A 599 7.77 -6.74 -42.07
C PHE A 599 7.68 -5.29 -41.60
N VAL A 600 6.98 -4.43 -42.34
CA VAL A 600 6.79 -3.02 -41.96
C VAL A 600 5.94 -2.90 -40.68
N VAL A 601 4.84 -3.66 -40.57
CA VAL A 601 3.96 -3.62 -39.39
C VAL A 601 4.63 -4.20 -38.15
N VAL A 602 5.44 -5.25 -38.28
CA VAL A 602 6.25 -5.78 -37.18
C VAL A 602 7.33 -4.79 -36.78
N GLY A 603 8.09 -4.25 -37.75
CA GLY A 603 9.17 -3.30 -37.51
C GLY A 603 8.72 -2.03 -36.79
N ARG A 604 7.62 -1.40 -37.26
CA ARG A 604 7.05 -0.20 -36.61
C ARG A 604 6.59 -0.48 -35.19
N SER A 605 6.03 -1.67 -34.93
CA SER A 605 5.53 -2.06 -33.61
C SER A 605 6.68 -2.25 -32.63
N LEU A 606 7.73 -2.97 -33.04
CA LEU A 606 8.94 -3.16 -32.22
C LEU A 606 9.61 -1.81 -31.88
N MET A 607 9.75 -0.94 -32.87
CA MET A 607 10.34 0.38 -32.69
C MET A 607 9.55 1.24 -31.70
N PHE A 608 8.21 1.25 -31.81
CA PHE A 608 7.34 2.01 -30.92
C PHE A 608 7.48 1.60 -29.45
N PHE A 609 7.36 0.31 -29.16
CA PHE A 609 7.45 -0.20 -27.79
C PHE A 609 8.85 -0.02 -27.20
N THR A 610 9.90 -0.18 -28.02
CA THR A 610 11.29 0.06 -27.59
C THR A 610 11.50 1.52 -27.18
N ILE A 611 11.00 2.48 -27.96
CA ILE A 611 11.10 3.91 -27.64
C ILE A 611 10.32 4.25 -26.37
N CYS A 612 9.10 3.73 -26.21
CA CYS A 612 8.28 4.00 -25.02
C CYS A 612 8.94 3.49 -23.74
N ILE A 613 9.44 2.25 -23.73
CA ILE A 613 10.09 1.65 -22.55
C ILE A 613 11.41 2.35 -22.23
N THR A 614 12.17 2.73 -23.24
CA THR A 614 13.42 3.50 -23.03
C THR A 614 13.13 4.88 -22.45
N SER A 615 12.03 5.51 -22.89
CA SER A 615 11.56 6.80 -22.35
C SER A 615 11.13 6.68 -20.89
N SER A 616 10.31 5.68 -20.59
CA SER A 616 9.85 5.34 -19.23
C SER A 616 11.03 5.01 -18.29
N TRP A 617 12.04 4.27 -18.78
CA TRP A 617 13.24 3.96 -17.99
C TRP A 617 14.02 5.23 -17.62
N LYS A 618 14.31 6.12 -18.57
CA LYS A 618 15.03 7.38 -18.26
C LYS A 618 14.22 8.29 -17.34
N LEU A 619 12.91 8.39 -17.56
CA LEU A 619 12.02 9.12 -16.66
C LEU A 619 12.07 8.58 -15.23
N SER A 620 12.11 7.25 -15.08
CA SER A 620 12.23 6.62 -13.75
C SER A 620 13.54 6.96 -13.04
N GLN A 621 14.63 7.18 -13.78
CA GLN A 621 15.92 7.61 -13.19
C GLN A 621 15.85 9.06 -12.72
N ASP A 622 15.27 9.95 -13.54
CA ASP A 622 15.09 11.36 -13.18
C ASP A 622 14.20 11.51 -11.93
N ILE A 623 13.16 10.68 -11.81
CA ILE A 623 12.27 10.62 -10.63
C ILE A 623 13.04 10.25 -9.37
N VAL A 624 13.83 9.16 -9.43
CA VAL A 624 14.58 8.67 -8.25
C VAL A 624 15.63 9.69 -7.80
N GLN A 625 16.19 10.49 -8.71
CA GLN A 625 17.18 11.51 -8.39
C GLN A 625 16.57 12.82 -7.86
N SER A 626 15.30 13.09 -8.13
CA SER A 626 14.65 14.38 -7.83
C SER A 626 13.83 14.40 -6.54
N VAL A 627 13.41 13.25 -5.99
CA VAL A 627 12.45 13.19 -4.87
C VAL A 627 12.94 12.30 -3.72
N PHE A 628 12.91 12.85 -2.50
CA PHE A 628 12.98 12.12 -1.23
C PHE A 628 11.66 12.39 -0.46
N GLY A 629 10.97 11.35 0.04
CA GLY A 629 9.77 11.51 0.89
C GLY A 629 8.59 10.56 0.56
N ALA A 630 7.53 10.55 1.39
CA ALA A 630 6.31 9.74 1.22
C ALA A 630 5.69 9.82 -0.20
N GLU A 631 5.86 10.97 -0.86
CA GLU A 631 5.46 11.22 -2.25
C GLU A 631 6.16 10.31 -3.27
N MET A 632 7.40 9.87 -2.99
CA MET A 632 8.15 8.93 -3.83
C MET A 632 7.48 7.54 -3.90
N ARG A 633 6.87 7.09 -2.80
CA ARG A 633 6.17 5.79 -2.73
C ARG A 633 4.92 5.81 -3.59
N ARG A 634 4.13 6.87 -3.46
CA ARG A 634 2.93 7.11 -4.27
C ARG A 634 3.29 7.25 -5.74
N MET A 635 4.28 8.08 -6.05
CA MET A 635 4.73 8.33 -7.41
C MET A 635 5.33 7.10 -8.07
N SER A 636 5.98 6.22 -7.30
CA SER A 636 6.43 4.93 -7.85
C SER A 636 5.27 4.01 -8.20
N SER A 637 4.13 4.10 -7.52
CA SER A 637 2.91 3.36 -7.89
C SER A 637 2.31 3.91 -9.18
N ASP A 638 2.19 5.25 -9.29
CA ASP A 638 1.67 5.91 -10.49
C ASP A 638 2.58 5.69 -11.71
N LEU A 639 3.91 5.75 -11.51
CA LEU A 639 4.89 5.42 -12.54
C LEU A 639 4.74 3.99 -13.06
N ASN A 640 4.44 3.03 -12.18
CA ASN A 640 4.20 1.65 -12.61
C ASN A 640 2.94 1.55 -13.50
N ARG A 641 1.89 2.32 -13.19
CA ARG A 641 0.68 2.35 -14.03
C ARG A 641 1.00 2.93 -15.41
N VAL A 642 1.82 3.98 -15.46
CA VAL A 642 2.30 4.56 -16.72
C VAL A 642 3.15 3.55 -17.49
N ASP A 643 4.13 2.92 -16.87
CA ASP A 643 5.03 1.96 -17.52
C ASP A 643 4.29 0.76 -18.14
N GLU A 644 3.32 0.20 -17.42
CA GLU A 644 2.58 -0.95 -17.91
C GLU A 644 1.52 -0.59 -18.95
N ASN A 645 0.81 0.55 -18.74
CA ASN A 645 -0.38 0.86 -19.52
C ASN A 645 -0.18 1.87 -20.63
N LEU A 646 0.72 2.85 -20.47
CA LEU A 646 0.92 3.90 -21.46
C LEU A 646 1.38 3.36 -22.83
N PRO A 647 2.35 2.42 -22.93
CA PRO A 647 2.84 1.99 -24.24
C PRO A 647 1.75 1.37 -25.11
N TRP A 648 0.90 0.51 -24.55
CA TRP A 648 -0.14 -0.15 -25.34
C TRP A 648 -1.33 0.77 -25.63
N THR A 649 -1.78 1.56 -24.65
CA THR A 649 -2.89 2.51 -24.85
C THR A 649 -2.53 3.58 -25.89
N LEU A 650 -1.29 4.08 -25.84
CA LEU A 650 -0.78 5.06 -26.79
C LEU A 650 -0.61 4.47 -28.19
N PHE A 651 -0.10 3.23 -28.30
CA PHE A 651 -0.01 2.54 -29.59
C PHE A 651 -1.40 2.36 -30.22
N ASP A 652 -2.37 1.85 -29.45
CA ASP A 652 -3.74 1.65 -29.92
C ASP A 652 -4.39 2.98 -30.34
N PHE A 653 -4.18 4.05 -29.58
CA PHE A 653 -4.66 5.38 -29.94
C PHE A 653 -4.07 5.86 -31.27
N VAL A 654 -2.76 5.76 -31.45
CA VAL A 654 -2.07 6.20 -32.67
C VAL A 654 -2.54 5.38 -33.86
N VAL A 655 -2.58 4.05 -33.75
CA VAL A 655 -3.06 3.17 -34.83
C VAL A 655 -4.50 3.48 -35.17
N ALA A 656 -5.41 3.52 -34.20
CA ALA A 656 -6.83 3.74 -34.46
C ALA A 656 -7.10 5.11 -35.10
N THR A 657 -6.36 6.14 -34.67
CA THR A 657 -6.43 7.49 -35.27
C THR A 657 -5.93 7.47 -36.70
N LEU A 658 -4.80 6.81 -36.97
CA LEU A 658 -4.27 6.67 -38.33
C LEU A 658 -5.22 5.88 -39.22
N THR A 659 -5.80 4.78 -38.74
CA THR A 659 -6.79 4.00 -39.48
C THR A 659 -8.02 4.84 -39.83
N ALA A 660 -8.54 5.63 -38.88
CA ALA A 660 -9.67 6.53 -39.13
C ALA A 660 -9.32 7.62 -40.15
N LEU A 661 -8.15 8.28 -40.01
CA LEU A 661 -7.68 9.30 -40.95
C LEU A 661 -7.46 8.72 -42.35
N SER A 662 -6.78 7.58 -42.46
CA SER A 662 -6.54 6.93 -43.74
C SER A 662 -7.84 6.49 -44.42
N THR A 663 -8.84 6.04 -43.65
CA THR A 663 -10.18 5.72 -44.16
C THR A 663 -10.90 6.95 -44.70
N ILE A 664 -10.84 8.07 -43.98
CA ILE A 664 -11.43 9.35 -44.42
C ILE A 664 -10.74 9.84 -45.69
N ILE A 665 -9.41 9.81 -45.74
CA ILE A 665 -8.63 10.21 -46.91
C ILE A 665 -8.99 9.35 -48.13
N LEU A 666 -9.11 8.03 -47.95
CA LEU A 666 -9.53 7.10 -48.99
C LEU A 666 -10.96 7.40 -49.49
N ALA A 667 -11.90 7.65 -48.57
CA ALA A 667 -13.27 7.99 -48.93
C ALA A 667 -13.33 9.29 -49.73
N CYS A 668 -12.57 10.32 -49.34
CA CYS A 668 -12.51 11.59 -50.05
C CYS A 668 -11.83 11.48 -51.43
N SER A 669 -10.80 10.64 -51.57
CA SER A 669 -10.10 10.50 -52.85
C SER A 669 -10.93 9.76 -53.90
N LEU A 670 -11.75 8.79 -53.47
CA LEU A 670 -12.61 8.04 -54.36
C LEU A 670 -13.99 8.68 -54.57
N LEU A 671 -14.50 9.40 -53.57
CA LEU A 671 -15.82 10.04 -53.60
C LEU A 671 -15.73 11.45 -52.98
N PRO A 672 -15.35 12.47 -53.77
CA PRO A 672 -15.12 13.84 -53.27
C PRO A 672 -16.31 14.47 -52.55
N ILE A 673 -17.55 14.04 -52.84
CA ILE A 673 -18.76 14.54 -52.18
C ILE A 673 -18.77 14.26 -50.66
N VAL A 674 -17.98 13.29 -50.20
CA VAL A 674 -17.81 12.98 -48.77
C VAL A 674 -17.17 14.15 -48.01
N LEU A 675 -16.43 15.03 -48.68
CA LEU A 675 -15.89 16.27 -48.09
C LEU A 675 -16.98 17.22 -47.58
N ILE A 676 -18.20 17.14 -48.13
CA ILE A 676 -19.35 17.93 -47.66
C ILE A 676 -19.98 17.28 -46.42
N ILE A 677 -19.93 15.95 -46.33
CA ILE A 677 -20.54 15.16 -45.25
C ILE A 677 -19.69 15.24 -43.96
N ILE A 678 -18.35 15.24 -44.09
CA ILE A 678 -17.44 15.15 -42.93
C ILE A 678 -17.56 16.35 -41.96
N PRO A 679 -17.53 17.63 -42.39
CA PRO A 679 -17.54 18.78 -41.47
C PRO A 679 -18.73 18.83 -40.50
N PRO A 680 -20.01 18.69 -40.94
CA PRO A 680 -21.14 18.74 -40.01
C PRO A 680 -21.12 17.56 -39.03
N MET A 681 -20.78 16.37 -39.50
CA MET A 681 -20.67 15.19 -38.64
C MET A 681 -19.54 15.29 -37.64
N GLY A 682 -18.38 15.79 -38.09
CA GLY A 682 -17.22 16.06 -37.24
C GLY A 682 -17.51 17.09 -36.16
N PHE A 683 -18.29 18.14 -36.47
CA PHE A 683 -18.71 19.14 -35.48
C PHE A 683 -19.63 18.56 -34.41
N ILE A 684 -20.66 17.79 -34.80
CA ILE A 684 -21.55 17.11 -33.86
C ILE A 684 -20.75 16.16 -32.97
N PHE A 685 -19.86 15.37 -33.58
CA PHE A 685 -19.01 14.44 -32.87
C PHE A 685 -18.08 15.17 -31.88
N TYR A 686 -17.47 16.27 -32.29
CA TYR A 686 -16.60 17.08 -31.44
C TYR A 686 -17.33 17.60 -30.20
N LYS A 687 -18.57 18.09 -30.34
CA LYS A 687 -19.38 18.55 -29.20
C LYS A 687 -19.71 17.43 -28.21
N ILE A 688 -20.09 16.26 -28.72
CA ILE A 688 -20.35 15.07 -27.89
C ILE A 688 -19.07 14.65 -27.14
N ARG A 689 -17.92 14.66 -27.83
CA ARG A 689 -16.63 14.35 -27.21
C ARG A 689 -16.27 15.32 -26.10
N GLN A 690 -16.46 16.62 -26.31
CA GLN A 690 -16.17 17.62 -25.27
C GLN A 690 -16.97 17.35 -23.99
N LEU A 691 -18.28 17.10 -24.14
CA LEU A 691 -19.16 16.75 -23.02
C LEU A 691 -18.69 15.47 -22.32
N TYR A 692 -18.40 14.41 -23.08
CA TYR A 692 -17.91 13.15 -22.53
C TYR A 692 -16.64 13.33 -21.70
N ILE A 693 -15.63 14.02 -22.23
CA ILE A 693 -14.34 14.17 -21.57
C ILE A 693 -14.47 14.93 -20.25
N ILE A 694 -15.28 16.00 -20.24
CA ILE A 694 -15.50 16.79 -19.03
C ILE A 694 -16.14 15.92 -17.94
N THR A 695 -17.21 15.20 -18.28
CA THR A 695 -17.92 14.35 -17.32
C THR A 695 -17.09 13.14 -16.89
N SER A 696 -16.46 12.42 -17.83
CA SER A 696 -15.67 11.22 -17.52
C SER A 696 -14.49 11.52 -16.61
N ARG A 697 -13.85 12.68 -16.77
CA ARG A 697 -12.76 13.14 -15.91
C ARG A 697 -13.23 13.43 -14.49
N GLN A 698 -14.37 14.08 -14.33
CA GLN A 698 -14.92 14.37 -13.00
C GLN A 698 -15.24 13.07 -12.25
N VAL A 699 -15.83 12.08 -12.93
CA VAL A 699 -16.16 10.79 -12.32
C VAL A 699 -14.89 10.00 -11.94
N LYS A 700 -13.88 9.97 -12.80
CA LYS A 700 -12.63 9.23 -12.54
C LYS A 700 -11.78 9.82 -11.40
N ARG A 701 -12.08 11.06 -10.93
CA ARG A 701 -11.39 11.70 -9.80
C ARG A 701 -11.84 11.19 -8.44
N GLU A 702 -13.09 10.77 -8.31
CA GLU A 702 -13.67 10.30 -7.05
C GLU A 702 -13.31 8.83 -6.75
N GLU A 703 -12.61 8.16 -7.67
CA GLU A 703 -12.23 6.75 -7.57
C GLU A 703 -10.95 6.56 -6.74
N ALA A 704 -11.07 6.54 -5.41
CA ALA A 704 -9.97 6.06 -4.55
C ALA A 704 -10.47 5.65 -3.16
N ILE A 705 -10.67 4.35 -2.94
CA ILE A 705 -10.77 3.79 -1.58
C ILE A 705 -10.08 2.42 -1.55
N THR A 706 -8.97 2.33 -0.83
CA THR A 706 -8.36 1.04 -0.45
C THR A 706 -8.66 0.82 1.03
N PRO A 707 -9.34 -0.27 1.43
CA PRO A 707 -9.58 -0.55 2.84
C PRO A 707 -8.28 -0.95 3.54
N THR A 708 -8.03 -0.34 4.70
CA THR A 708 -6.91 -0.71 5.56
C THR A 708 -7.36 -1.81 6.52
N ILE A 709 -6.63 -2.94 6.56
CA ILE A 709 -6.91 -4.10 7.42
C ILE A 709 -5.83 -4.14 8.53
N GLU A 710 -5.77 -3.07 9.32
CA GLU A 710 -4.87 -2.96 10.48
C GLU A 710 -5.69 -2.74 11.75
N GLY A 711 -5.14 -3.12 12.91
CA GLY A 711 -5.83 -2.96 14.19
C GLY A 711 -6.96 -3.96 14.46
N LEU A 712 -6.96 -5.12 13.80
CA LEU A 712 -7.98 -6.17 13.96
C LEU A 712 -8.18 -6.59 15.43
N SER A 713 -7.10 -6.74 16.19
CA SER A 713 -7.15 -7.07 17.62
C SER A 713 -7.92 -6.01 18.42
N THR A 714 -7.67 -4.74 18.15
CA THR A 714 -8.39 -3.62 18.76
C THR A 714 -9.86 -3.61 18.34
N VAL A 715 -10.17 -3.74 17.04
CA VAL A 715 -11.56 -3.77 16.55
C VAL A 715 -12.35 -4.91 17.20
N ARG A 716 -11.72 -6.08 17.37
CA ARG A 716 -12.33 -7.26 18.00
C ARG A 716 -12.49 -7.11 19.51
N ALA A 717 -11.47 -6.61 20.21
CA ALA A 717 -11.53 -6.41 21.66
C ALA A 717 -12.75 -5.56 22.05
N PHE A 718 -12.96 -4.46 21.33
CA PHE A 718 -14.08 -3.53 21.56
C PHE A 718 -15.43 -4.02 20.99
N ARG A 719 -15.47 -5.18 20.31
CA ARG A 719 -16.67 -5.76 19.67
C ARG A 719 -17.39 -4.81 18.70
N VAL A 720 -16.63 -4.01 17.93
CA VAL A 720 -17.18 -3.04 16.97
C VAL A 720 -17.08 -3.50 15.50
N GLN A 721 -16.92 -4.81 15.26
CA GLN A 721 -16.72 -5.36 13.91
C GLN A 721 -17.87 -5.00 12.95
N GLU A 722 -19.12 -5.05 13.41
CA GLU A 722 -20.30 -4.74 12.58
C GLU A 722 -20.27 -3.30 12.06
N ARG A 723 -19.93 -2.33 12.92
CA ARG A 723 -19.78 -0.93 12.51
C ARG A 723 -18.75 -0.78 11.40
N PHE A 724 -17.57 -1.41 11.54
CA PHE A 724 -16.53 -1.36 10.51
C PHE A 724 -16.98 -2.04 9.21
N ILE A 725 -17.74 -3.13 9.29
CA ILE A 725 -18.34 -3.79 8.12
C ILE A 725 -19.36 -2.87 7.44
N GLU A 726 -20.23 -2.19 8.19
CA GLU A 726 -21.21 -1.24 7.65
C GLU A 726 -20.52 -0.05 6.98
N THR A 727 -19.58 0.59 7.66
CA THR A 727 -18.78 1.69 7.10
C THR A 727 -18.04 1.24 5.83
N PHE A 728 -17.48 0.03 5.84
CA PHE A 728 -16.84 -0.53 4.66
C PHE A 728 -17.82 -0.73 3.50
N ILE A 729 -19.02 -1.23 3.77
CA ILE A 729 -20.08 -1.39 2.76
C ILE A 729 -20.51 -0.03 2.20
N GLU A 730 -20.64 1.00 3.03
CA GLU A 730 -20.97 2.36 2.59
C GLU A 730 -19.90 2.95 1.66
N LEU A 731 -18.62 2.83 2.05
CA LEU A 731 -17.49 3.24 1.23
C LEU A 731 -17.45 2.46 -0.09
N GLN A 732 -17.70 1.15 -0.04
CA GLN A 732 -17.77 0.30 -1.23
C GLN A 732 -18.94 0.67 -2.15
N ASN A 733 -20.10 1.05 -1.59
CA ASN A 733 -21.27 1.51 -2.33
C ASN A 733 -20.97 2.85 -3.02
N LYS A 734 -20.30 3.79 -2.33
CA LYS A 734 -19.86 5.07 -2.92
C LYS A 734 -18.93 4.82 -4.11
N ASN A 735 -17.92 3.98 -3.95
CA ASN A 735 -17.00 3.60 -5.03
C ASN A 735 -17.72 2.91 -6.20
N THR A 736 -18.63 1.98 -5.90
CA THR A 736 -19.43 1.28 -6.91
C THR A 736 -20.30 2.23 -7.72
N ARG A 737 -20.94 3.21 -7.07
CA ARG A 737 -21.77 4.22 -7.74
C ARG A 737 -20.95 4.99 -8.77
N ILE A 738 -19.71 5.36 -8.43
CA ILE A 738 -18.76 6.05 -9.32
C ILE A 738 -18.37 5.14 -10.49
N ALA A 739 -18.04 3.88 -10.23
CA ALA A 739 -17.67 2.92 -11.27
C ALA A 739 -18.80 2.66 -12.28
N ILE A 740 -20.03 2.44 -11.79
CA ILE A 740 -21.22 2.26 -12.66
C ILE A 740 -21.49 3.51 -13.49
N LEU A 741 -21.36 4.70 -12.89
CA LEU A 741 -21.51 5.97 -13.60
C LEU A 741 -20.48 6.11 -14.72
N TYR A 742 -19.21 5.76 -14.46
CA TYR A 742 -18.14 5.79 -15.45
C TYR A 742 -18.41 4.88 -16.64
N ILE A 743 -18.85 3.64 -16.39
CA ILE A 743 -19.25 2.69 -17.45
C ILE A 743 -20.43 3.23 -18.25
N SER A 744 -21.43 3.77 -17.56
CA SER A 744 -22.63 4.32 -18.19
C SER A 744 -22.30 5.48 -19.14
N ILE A 745 -21.36 6.35 -18.75
CA ILE A 745 -20.86 7.45 -19.59
C ILE A 745 -20.12 6.90 -20.84
N SER A 746 -19.29 5.87 -20.69
CA SER A 746 -18.61 5.20 -21.81
C SER A 746 -19.58 4.51 -22.79
N ARG A 747 -20.68 3.95 -22.27
CA ARG A 747 -21.76 3.36 -23.07
C ARG A 747 -22.58 4.42 -23.79
N TRP A 748 -22.90 5.53 -23.13
CA TRP A 748 -23.56 6.67 -23.75
C TRP A 748 -22.77 7.20 -24.94
N LEU A 749 -21.45 7.40 -24.79
CA LEU A 749 -20.60 7.82 -25.91
C LEU A 749 -20.60 6.79 -27.04
N GLY A 750 -20.53 5.50 -26.71
CA GLY A 750 -20.56 4.42 -27.68
C GLY A 750 -21.83 4.45 -28.53
N LEU A 751 -23.00 4.47 -27.89
CA LEU A 751 -24.29 4.51 -28.59
C LEU A 751 -24.41 5.74 -29.51
N ARG A 752 -24.01 6.93 -29.04
CA ARG A 752 -24.05 8.15 -29.86
C ARG A 752 -23.07 8.07 -31.04
N SER A 753 -21.89 7.49 -30.84
CA SER A 753 -20.90 7.28 -31.90
C SER A 753 -21.42 6.29 -32.95
N ASP A 754 -22.08 5.21 -32.53
CA ASP A 754 -22.70 4.23 -33.43
C ASP A 754 -23.81 4.87 -34.28
N VAL A 755 -24.66 5.72 -33.69
CA VAL A 755 -25.71 6.45 -34.41
C VAL A 755 -25.12 7.41 -35.46
N ILE A 756 -24.08 8.17 -35.09
CA ILE A 756 -23.38 9.06 -36.03
C ILE A 756 -22.75 8.22 -37.13
N GLY A 757 -22.13 7.11 -36.79
CA GLY A 757 -21.52 6.21 -37.75
C GLY A 757 -22.51 5.60 -38.74
N ALA A 758 -23.68 5.17 -38.26
CA ALA A 758 -24.74 4.66 -39.11
C ALA A 758 -25.27 5.74 -40.06
N LEU A 759 -25.40 6.99 -39.60
CA LEU A 759 -25.77 8.14 -40.43
C LEU A 759 -24.69 8.42 -41.50
N PHE A 760 -23.41 8.36 -41.15
CA PHE A 760 -22.30 8.54 -42.08
C PHE A 760 -22.35 7.48 -43.18
N LEU A 761 -22.44 6.20 -42.79
CA LEU A 761 -22.54 5.07 -43.72
C LEU A 761 -23.72 5.26 -44.68
N THR A 762 -24.89 5.63 -44.14
CA THR A 762 -26.10 5.84 -44.93
C THR A 762 -25.89 6.94 -45.97
N LEU A 763 -25.33 8.09 -45.57
CA LEU A 763 -25.06 9.20 -46.48
C LEU A 763 -24.02 8.83 -47.55
N VAL A 764 -22.95 8.13 -47.19
CA VAL A 764 -21.94 7.65 -48.14
C VAL A 764 -22.53 6.64 -49.13
N VAL A 765 -23.38 5.73 -48.68
CA VAL A 765 -24.10 4.77 -49.55
C VAL A 765 -24.98 5.52 -50.54
N PHE A 766 -25.82 6.45 -50.08
CA PHE A 766 -26.68 7.24 -50.97
C PHE A 766 -25.88 8.09 -51.96
N ALA A 767 -24.80 8.71 -51.50
CA ALA A 767 -23.89 9.48 -52.35
C ALA A 767 -23.25 8.60 -53.43
N THR A 768 -22.80 7.39 -53.06
CA THR A 768 -22.20 6.44 -54.00
C THR A 768 -23.21 5.98 -55.05
N VAL A 769 -24.45 5.66 -54.63
CA VAL A 769 -25.55 5.31 -55.55
C VAL A 769 -25.90 6.49 -56.46
N GLY A 770 -26.00 7.70 -55.91
CA GLY A 770 -26.29 8.91 -56.67
C GLY A 770 -25.24 9.20 -57.76
N VAL A 771 -23.95 9.12 -57.40
CA VAL A 771 -22.84 9.30 -58.34
C VAL A 771 -22.82 8.20 -59.40
N SER A 772 -23.14 6.95 -59.04
CA SER A 772 -23.19 5.84 -60.01
C SER A 772 -24.26 6.00 -61.10
N ARG A 773 -25.30 6.82 -60.86
CA ARG A 773 -26.34 7.12 -61.85
C ARG A 773 -25.90 8.16 -62.88
N VAL A 774 -24.84 8.92 -62.61
CA VAL A 774 -24.31 9.94 -63.52
C VAL A 774 -23.30 9.29 -64.46
N SER A 775 -23.62 9.25 -65.76
CA SER A 775 -22.82 8.58 -66.79
C SER A 775 -21.38 9.09 -66.91
N SER A 776 -21.12 10.35 -66.55
CA SER A 776 -19.77 10.95 -66.55
C SER A 776 -18.91 10.62 -65.32
N LEU A 777 -19.48 9.99 -64.28
CA LEU A 777 -18.81 9.74 -62.99
C LEU A 777 -18.96 8.27 -62.53
N GLN A 778 -19.09 7.34 -63.48
CA GLN A 778 -19.25 5.92 -63.15
C GLN A 778 -18.03 5.39 -62.37
N LEU A 779 -18.30 4.92 -61.15
CA LEU A 779 -17.30 4.28 -60.29
C LEU A 779 -17.20 2.80 -60.64
N SER A 780 -15.97 2.28 -60.73
CA SER A 780 -15.74 0.83 -60.81
C SER A 780 -16.37 0.11 -59.61
N GLY A 781 -16.96 -1.06 -59.84
CA GLY A 781 -17.53 -1.89 -58.77
C GLY A 781 -16.51 -2.25 -57.68
N SER A 782 -15.22 -2.27 -58.01
CA SER A 782 -14.14 -2.44 -57.05
C SER A 782 -14.00 -1.24 -56.10
N ASN A 783 -14.01 -0.02 -56.64
CA ASN A 783 -13.92 1.21 -55.84
C ASN A 783 -15.15 1.36 -54.93
N VAL A 784 -16.35 1.03 -55.42
CA VAL A 784 -17.58 1.06 -54.62
C VAL A 784 -17.50 0.08 -53.43
N GLY A 785 -17.06 -1.16 -53.67
CA GLY A 785 -16.89 -2.16 -52.61
C GLY A 785 -15.86 -1.75 -51.55
N LEU A 786 -14.76 -1.13 -51.97
CA LEU A 786 -13.73 -0.64 -51.06
C LEU A 786 -14.24 0.49 -50.15
N ILE A 787 -14.92 1.50 -50.72
CA ILE A 787 -15.46 2.64 -49.95
C ILE A 787 -16.47 2.16 -48.91
N LEU A 788 -17.37 1.25 -49.28
CA LEU A 788 -18.40 0.71 -48.39
C LEU A 788 -17.78 -0.08 -47.23
N THR A 789 -16.80 -0.94 -47.53
CA THR A 789 -16.08 -1.74 -46.53
C THR A 789 -15.38 -0.85 -45.50
N TYR A 790 -14.66 0.17 -45.96
CA TYR A 790 -13.94 1.08 -45.07
C TYR A 790 -14.86 2.05 -44.33
N SER A 791 -15.96 2.51 -44.94
CA SER A 791 -16.97 3.35 -44.26
C SER A 791 -17.63 2.62 -43.10
N LEU A 792 -17.85 1.31 -43.22
CA LEU A 792 -18.39 0.47 -42.13
C LEU A 792 -17.40 0.37 -40.95
N ASN A 793 -16.11 0.27 -41.24
CA ASN A 793 -15.04 0.18 -40.22
C ASN A 793 -14.69 1.52 -39.56
N LEU A 794 -14.99 2.65 -40.23
CA LEU A 794 -14.67 3.99 -39.72
C LEU A 794 -15.29 4.24 -38.36
N VAL A 795 -16.56 3.87 -38.18
CA VAL A 795 -17.33 4.11 -36.96
C VAL A 795 -16.65 3.51 -35.74
N GLY A 796 -16.34 2.21 -35.81
CA GLY A 796 -15.69 1.48 -34.71
C GLY A 796 -14.27 1.99 -34.44
N SER A 797 -13.50 2.30 -35.49
CA SER A 797 -12.13 2.81 -35.36
C SER A 797 -12.10 4.19 -34.72
N LEU A 798 -13.02 5.06 -35.12
CA LEU A 798 -13.17 6.41 -34.59
C LEU A 798 -13.58 6.37 -33.10
N GLN A 799 -14.60 5.58 -32.75
CA GLN A 799 -15.03 5.40 -31.37
C GLN A 799 -13.89 4.84 -30.49
N TRP A 800 -13.15 3.85 -30.98
CA TRP A 800 -12.03 3.26 -30.28
C TRP A 800 -10.90 4.28 -30.06
N ALA A 801 -10.52 5.03 -31.10
CA ALA A 801 -9.52 6.09 -31.02
C ALA A 801 -9.86 7.10 -29.92
N PHE A 802 -11.13 7.50 -29.79
CA PHE A 802 -11.53 8.45 -28.75
C PHE A 802 -11.47 7.91 -27.33
N ARG A 803 -11.91 6.67 -27.12
CA ARG A 803 -11.78 6.00 -25.81
C ARG A 803 -10.31 5.92 -25.40
N GLN A 804 -9.45 5.46 -26.30
CA GLN A 804 -8.01 5.37 -26.04
C GLN A 804 -7.37 6.75 -25.85
N SER A 805 -7.81 7.79 -26.57
CA SER A 805 -7.31 9.16 -26.37
C SER A 805 -7.55 9.67 -24.94
N THR A 806 -8.70 9.32 -24.36
CA THR A 806 -9.05 9.71 -23.00
C THR A 806 -8.17 8.99 -21.99
N GLU A 807 -7.89 7.69 -22.22
CA GLU A 807 -7.02 6.92 -21.34
C GLU A 807 -5.55 7.38 -21.40
N VAL A 808 -5.06 7.69 -22.61
CA VAL A 808 -3.73 8.27 -22.80
C VAL A 808 -3.61 9.60 -22.06
N GLU A 809 -4.61 10.47 -22.17
CA GLU A 809 -4.60 11.76 -21.47
C GLU A 809 -4.65 11.59 -19.95
N ASN A 810 -5.43 10.63 -19.44
CA ASN A 810 -5.48 10.29 -18.02
C ASN A 810 -4.09 9.87 -17.49
N LEU A 811 -3.42 8.94 -18.19
CA LEU A 811 -2.08 8.47 -17.81
C LEU A 811 -1.03 9.57 -17.93
N MET A 812 -1.11 10.42 -18.96
CA MET A 812 -0.20 11.55 -19.14
C MET A 812 -0.44 12.68 -18.14
N THR A 813 -1.65 12.82 -17.60
CA THR A 813 -1.95 13.79 -16.54
C THR A 813 -1.17 13.47 -15.26
N GLN A 814 -1.03 12.19 -14.92
CA GLN A 814 -0.22 11.74 -13.77
C GLN A 814 1.24 12.18 -13.94
N LEU A 815 1.81 12.04 -15.15
CA LEU A 815 3.16 12.54 -15.45
C LEU A 815 3.26 14.07 -15.44
N ASN A 816 2.24 14.77 -15.93
CA ASN A 816 2.21 16.24 -15.94
C ASN A 816 2.22 16.83 -14.53
N VAL A 817 1.49 16.21 -13.59
CA VAL A 817 1.53 16.59 -12.17
C VAL A 817 2.96 16.45 -11.65
N PHE A 818 3.66 15.36 -11.93
CA PHE A 818 5.06 15.21 -11.53
C PHE A 818 5.96 16.35 -12.03
N TRP A 819 5.96 16.62 -13.35
CA TRP A 819 6.83 17.64 -13.94
C TRP A 819 6.55 19.07 -13.46
N ASN A 820 5.28 19.40 -13.20
CA ASN A 820 4.91 20.75 -12.75
C ASN A 820 5.16 20.96 -11.25
N THR A 821 4.98 19.92 -10.44
CA THR A 821 5.10 20.05 -8.98
C THR A 821 6.57 20.15 -8.52
N HIS A 822 7.49 19.48 -9.22
CA HIS A 822 8.86 19.29 -8.72
C HIS A 822 9.95 19.97 -9.56
N GLY A 823 9.56 20.84 -10.52
CA GLY A 823 10.41 21.50 -11.50
C GLY A 823 11.91 21.44 -11.19
N PHE A 824 12.60 20.45 -11.77
CA PHE A 824 14.04 20.19 -11.71
C PHE A 824 14.78 20.89 -10.54
N ARG A 825 14.42 20.59 -9.28
CA ARG A 825 15.20 21.07 -8.14
C ARG A 825 16.59 20.45 -8.28
N ARG A 826 17.56 21.31 -8.63
CA ARG A 826 18.99 20.96 -8.75
C ARG A 826 19.38 20.11 -7.56
N SER A 827 20.06 19.02 -7.85
CA SER A 827 20.81 18.21 -6.89
C SER A 827 21.37 19.12 -5.81
N LEU A 828 21.01 18.89 -4.56
CA LEU A 828 21.80 19.41 -3.44
C LEU A 828 23.23 18.96 -3.71
N GLU A 829 24.10 19.91 -4.07
CA GLU A 829 25.53 19.66 -4.14
C GLU A 829 25.92 19.05 -2.81
N ARG A 830 26.38 17.80 -2.83
CA ARG A 830 27.01 17.18 -1.67
C ARG A 830 28.28 17.98 -1.37
N ARG A 831 28.15 19.04 -0.56
CA ARG A 831 29.30 19.58 0.17
C ARG A 831 29.68 18.53 1.20
N SER A 832 30.87 17.96 1.05
CA SER A 832 31.49 17.16 2.10
C SER A 832 31.61 18.03 3.36
N LEU A 833 30.83 17.73 4.38
CA LEU A 833 30.99 18.29 5.71
C LEU A 833 32.24 17.67 6.34
N PHE A 834 33.40 18.25 6.06
CA PHE A 834 34.60 18.02 6.85
C PHE A 834 34.52 18.93 8.08
N ALA A 835 34.65 18.33 9.27
CA ALA A 835 34.46 18.93 10.59
C ALA A 835 32.98 19.20 10.94
N GLY A 836 32.19 18.17 11.31
CA GLY A 836 30.76 18.33 11.63
C GLY A 836 30.37 19.08 12.91
N GLU A 837 31.04 20.19 13.20
CA GLU A 837 30.71 21.07 14.31
C GLU A 837 29.31 21.64 14.00
N ILE A 838 28.29 21.15 14.71
CA ILE A 838 26.91 21.63 14.65
C ILE A 838 26.75 22.84 15.56
N GLU A 839 26.88 24.04 15.00
CA GLU A 839 26.50 25.27 15.66
C GLU A 839 25.08 25.70 15.25
N PHE A 840 24.11 25.55 16.14
CA PHE A 840 22.82 26.20 16.07
C PHE A 840 22.99 27.69 16.43
N LYS A 841 22.53 28.59 15.56
CA LYS A 841 22.45 30.05 15.82
C LYS A 841 21.05 30.51 15.51
N ASN A 842 20.31 30.93 16.53
CA ASN A 842 18.95 31.47 16.44
C ASN A 842 18.04 30.60 15.54
N LEU A 843 18.12 29.28 15.71
CA LEU A 843 17.34 28.35 14.91
C LEU A 843 15.89 28.38 15.36
N SER A 844 15.00 28.78 14.45
CA SER A 844 13.56 28.67 14.60
C SER A 844 12.98 27.70 13.56
N LEU A 845 12.15 26.74 13.99
CA LEU A 845 11.58 25.70 13.12
C LEU A 845 10.05 25.68 13.23
N ARG A 846 9.38 25.44 12.09
CA ARG A 846 7.93 25.33 11.98
C ARG A 846 7.54 24.17 11.04
N TYR A 847 6.41 23.53 11.30
CA TYR A 847 5.80 22.57 10.36
C TYR A 847 4.85 23.31 9.41
N PRO A 848 5.03 23.23 8.08
CA PRO A 848 4.01 23.71 7.15
C PRO A 848 2.70 22.91 7.31
N PRO A 849 1.51 23.55 7.30
CA PRO A 849 1.26 24.97 7.00
C PRO A 849 1.19 25.89 8.24
N SER A 850 1.55 25.43 9.45
CA SER A 850 1.44 26.21 10.69
C SER A 850 2.24 27.52 10.67
N GLU A 851 1.61 28.60 11.12
CA GLU A 851 2.27 29.89 11.33
C GLU A 851 3.10 29.93 12.63
N LYS A 852 2.91 28.97 13.54
CA LYS A 852 3.61 28.92 14.84
C LYS A 852 4.94 28.17 14.73
N ASN A 853 6.00 28.79 15.25
CA ASN A 853 7.30 28.14 15.43
C ASN A 853 7.23 27.15 16.60
N VAL A 854 7.65 25.91 16.34
CA VAL A 854 7.75 24.82 17.33
C VAL A 854 9.06 24.90 18.11
N LEU A 855 10.14 25.35 17.46
CA LEU A 855 11.40 25.70 18.12
C LEU A 855 11.67 27.17 17.86
N LYS A 856 12.14 27.89 18.89
CA LYS A 856 12.37 29.34 18.81
C LYS A 856 13.79 29.67 19.26
N ASP A 857 14.52 30.34 18.38
CA ASP A 857 15.79 31.00 18.65
C ASP A 857 16.85 30.13 19.37
N ILE A 858 16.93 28.86 18.99
CA ILE A 858 17.88 27.92 19.60
C ILE A 858 19.30 28.26 19.14
N SER A 859 20.18 28.55 20.11
CA SER A 859 21.59 28.84 19.90
C SER A 859 22.47 27.92 20.75
N VAL A 860 23.11 26.92 20.14
CA VAL A 860 23.93 25.90 20.81
C VAL A 860 25.06 25.45 19.89
N LYS A 861 26.27 25.28 20.42
CA LYS A 861 27.45 24.89 19.64
C LYS A 861 27.92 23.47 19.98
N ILE A 862 28.00 22.61 18.98
CA ILE A 862 28.34 21.18 19.07
C ILE A 862 29.49 20.93 18.07
N PRO A 863 30.53 20.12 18.36
CA PRO A 863 31.65 19.78 17.47
C PRO A 863 31.45 18.49 16.62
N ALA A 864 32.51 17.94 15.97
CA ALA A 864 32.51 17.53 14.55
C ALA A 864 32.42 16.09 13.93
N GLY A 865 31.46 15.76 13.00
CA GLY A 865 31.60 14.91 11.75
C GLY A 865 30.48 13.90 11.31
N SER A 866 29.95 13.92 10.06
CA SER A 866 28.59 13.45 9.56
C SER A 866 28.33 11.99 9.04
N THR A 867 27.03 11.64 8.79
CA THR A 867 26.32 10.32 8.76
C THR A 867 25.62 9.89 7.43
N VAL A 868 25.17 8.60 7.30
CA VAL A 868 23.80 8.08 6.91
C VAL A 868 23.73 6.54 7.17
N GLY A 869 22.58 5.93 7.51
CA GLY A 869 22.46 4.48 7.79
C GLY A 869 21.08 3.85 7.46
N ILE A 870 21.16 2.65 6.88
CA ILE A 870 20.23 1.95 5.96
C ILE A 870 19.74 0.64 6.63
N VAL A 871 18.49 0.18 6.46
CA VAL A 871 17.87 -1.03 7.07
C VAL A 871 17.49 -2.01 5.93
N GLY A 872 17.26 -3.28 6.21
CA GLY A 872 16.81 -4.26 5.21
C GLY A 872 16.68 -5.67 5.76
N ARG A 873 16.89 -6.71 4.96
CA ARG A 873 16.06 -7.94 4.99
C ARG A 873 16.40 -9.03 6.03
N ASN A 874 17.67 -9.34 6.28
CA ASN A 874 18.12 -10.36 7.23
C ASN A 874 18.99 -9.73 8.33
N LEU A 875 19.16 -10.40 9.48
CA LEU A 875 19.82 -9.79 10.64
C LEU A 875 21.23 -9.26 10.30
N ARG A 876 22.04 -10.00 9.53
CA ARG A 876 23.33 -9.57 9.00
C ARG A 876 23.24 -8.26 8.24
N PHE A 877 22.29 -8.14 7.31
CA PHE A 877 22.09 -6.92 6.53
C PHE A 877 21.55 -5.76 7.38
N ASN A 878 20.76 -6.05 8.42
CA ASN A 878 20.32 -5.02 9.36
C ASN A 878 21.50 -4.46 10.16
N LEU A 879 22.40 -5.33 10.61
CA LEU A 879 23.60 -4.95 11.33
C LEU A 879 24.60 -4.21 10.43
N ASP A 880 24.86 -4.76 9.25
CA ASP A 880 25.79 -4.22 8.25
C ASP A 880 25.23 -4.33 6.81
N PRO A 881 24.54 -3.28 6.33
CA PRO A 881 23.97 -3.24 4.98
C PRO A 881 25.04 -3.16 3.87
N THR A 882 26.26 -2.75 4.23
CA THR A 882 27.37 -2.50 3.30
C THR A 882 28.30 -3.70 3.14
N SER A 883 28.10 -4.75 3.95
CA SER A 883 28.95 -5.95 3.98
C SER A 883 30.45 -5.62 4.13
N THR A 884 30.74 -4.63 4.97
CA THR A 884 32.10 -4.18 5.31
C THR A 884 32.68 -4.89 6.53
N HIS A 885 31.85 -5.47 7.38
CA HIS A 885 32.24 -6.12 8.63
C HIS A 885 32.28 -7.65 8.50
N THR A 886 33.19 -8.29 9.22
CA THR A 886 33.28 -9.76 9.27
C THR A 886 32.26 -10.35 10.24
N ASP A 887 31.94 -11.64 10.10
CA ASP A 887 31.01 -12.31 11.01
C ASP A 887 31.47 -12.26 12.48
N ASP A 888 32.77 -12.31 12.74
CA ASP A 888 33.33 -12.19 14.09
C ASP A 888 33.07 -10.80 14.70
N GLU A 889 33.15 -9.74 13.88
CA GLU A 889 32.81 -8.38 14.32
C GLU A 889 31.30 -8.25 14.61
N LEU A 890 30.45 -8.87 13.78
CA LEU A 890 29.00 -8.90 13.99
C LEU A 890 28.63 -9.64 15.27
N TRP A 891 29.24 -10.79 15.54
CA TRP A 891 29.02 -11.55 16.77
C TRP A 891 29.57 -10.82 18.00
N SER A 892 30.74 -10.18 17.89
CA SER A 892 31.28 -9.33 18.96
C SER A 892 30.35 -8.18 19.32
N ALA A 893 29.74 -7.52 18.32
CA ALA A 893 28.76 -6.47 18.55
C ALA A 893 27.47 -7.00 19.19
N LEU A 894 26.98 -8.16 18.76
CA LEU A 894 25.81 -8.82 19.37
C LEU A 894 26.08 -9.31 20.80
N SER A 895 27.29 -9.80 21.08
CA SER A 895 27.73 -10.23 22.41
C SER A 895 27.80 -9.03 23.36
N SER A 896 28.30 -7.89 22.87
CA SER A 896 28.38 -6.63 23.62
C SER A 896 27.01 -6.13 24.09
N VAL A 897 25.93 -6.41 23.33
CA VAL A 897 24.54 -6.06 23.70
C VAL A 897 23.74 -7.25 24.24
N GLN A 898 24.39 -8.35 24.59
CA GLN A 898 23.79 -9.60 25.11
C GLN A 898 22.72 -10.27 24.22
N LEU A 899 22.67 -9.94 22.92
CA LEU A 899 21.78 -10.62 21.97
C LEU A 899 22.35 -11.93 21.42
N GLU A 900 23.61 -12.26 21.73
CA GLU A 900 24.30 -13.44 21.20
C GLU A 900 23.54 -14.75 21.43
N LYS A 901 23.02 -14.98 22.64
CA LYS A 901 22.27 -16.21 22.98
C LYS A 901 20.96 -16.30 22.20
N THR A 902 20.22 -15.19 22.12
CA THR A 902 18.95 -15.10 21.38
C THR A 902 19.18 -15.39 19.90
N VAL A 903 20.17 -14.73 19.28
CA VAL A 903 20.51 -14.91 17.86
C VAL A 903 21.06 -16.31 17.58
N SER A 904 21.83 -16.89 18.51
CA SER A 904 22.34 -18.25 18.39
C SER A 904 21.25 -19.32 18.43
N SER A 905 20.14 -19.03 19.13
CA SER A 905 18.97 -19.91 19.20
C SER A 905 18.05 -19.85 17.97
N LEU A 906 18.24 -18.86 17.09
CA LEU A 906 17.41 -18.68 15.90
C LEU A 906 17.89 -19.57 14.74
N PRO A 907 16.94 -20.15 13.96
CA PRO A 907 17.29 -20.84 12.72
C PRO A 907 17.90 -19.84 11.73
N GLY A 908 19.12 -20.14 11.26
CA GLY A 908 19.89 -19.28 10.35
C GLY A 908 20.83 -18.28 11.04
N LYS A 909 20.81 -18.14 12.38
CA LYS A 909 21.70 -17.24 13.15
C LYS A 909 21.75 -15.81 12.58
N LEU A 910 22.89 -15.33 12.08
CA LEU A 910 23.04 -14.01 11.45
C LEU A 910 22.20 -13.87 10.15
N ASP A 911 21.86 -14.98 9.49
CA ASP A 911 21.01 -14.98 8.31
C ASP A 911 19.52 -15.13 8.64
N ALA A 912 19.15 -15.09 9.92
CA ALA A 912 17.76 -15.09 10.35
C ALA A 912 16.97 -13.95 9.69
N PHE A 913 15.76 -14.28 9.24
CA PHE A 913 14.86 -13.35 8.56
C PHE A 913 14.29 -12.32 9.56
N VAL A 914 14.29 -11.04 9.17
CA VAL A 914 13.64 -9.98 9.93
C VAL A 914 12.36 -9.61 9.18
N SER A 915 11.21 -9.81 9.84
CA SER A 915 9.89 -9.49 9.29
C SER A 915 9.69 -7.97 9.13
N GLU A 916 8.62 -7.55 8.45
CA GLU A 916 8.36 -6.13 8.21
C GLU A 916 8.26 -5.33 9.52
N ASN A 917 8.95 -4.19 9.58
CA ASN A 917 9.14 -3.37 10.78
C ASN A 917 9.72 -4.12 11.99
N GLY A 918 10.32 -5.30 11.78
CA GLY A 918 10.84 -6.17 12.84
C GLY A 918 9.76 -6.77 13.73
N GLY A 919 8.55 -7.04 13.21
CA GLY A 919 7.42 -7.57 14.00
C GLY A 919 7.64 -8.95 14.65
N ASN A 920 8.71 -9.66 14.29
CA ASN A 920 9.16 -10.91 14.91
C ASN A 920 10.19 -10.70 16.03
N TRP A 921 10.47 -9.44 16.38
CA TRP A 921 11.32 -9.03 17.50
C TRP A 921 10.51 -8.14 18.42
N SER A 922 10.71 -8.28 19.72
CA SER A 922 10.15 -7.37 20.71
C SER A 922 10.71 -5.95 20.55
N VAL A 923 10.03 -4.95 21.12
CA VAL A 923 10.47 -3.55 21.05
C VAL A 923 11.89 -3.38 21.64
N GLY A 924 12.16 -3.98 22.79
CA GLY A 924 13.47 -3.93 23.43
C GLY A 924 14.57 -4.65 22.62
N GLU A 925 14.28 -5.80 22.00
CA GLU A 925 15.26 -6.45 21.11
C GLU A 925 15.58 -5.60 19.88
N ARG A 926 14.60 -4.88 19.32
CA ARG A 926 14.85 -3.94 18.22
C ARG A 926 15.76 -2.79 18.65
N GLN A 927 15.60 -2.28 19.88
CA GLN A 927 16.50 -1.28 20.45
C GLN A 927 17.93 -1.82 20.63
N LEU A 928 18.09 -3.04 21.13
CA LEU A 928 19.41 -3.70 21.25
C LEU A 928 20.08 -3.93 19.88
N ILE A 929 19.30 -4.31 18.85
CA ILE A 929 19.80 -4.42 17.47
C ILE A 929 20.26 -3.04 16.96
N CYS A 930 19.52 -1.96 17.23
CA CYS A 930 19.95 -0.60 16.90
C CYS A 930 21.25 -0.20 17.64
N LEU A 931 21.42 -0.62 18.89
CA LEU A 931 22.64 -0.38 19.65
C LEU A 931 23.83 -1.16 19.08
N ALA A 932 23.64 -2.42 18.69
CA ALA A 932 24.67 -3.21 18.01
C ALA A 932 25.11 -2.56 16.67
N ARG A 933 24.16 -1.97 15.93
CA ARG A 933 24.47 -1.19 14.71
C ARG A 933 25.31 0.05 15.02
N ALA A 934 25.00 0.75 16.11
CA ALA A 934 25.76 1.90 16.56
C ALA A 934 27.21 1.51 16.92
N ILE A 935 27.39 0.38 17.61
CA ILE A 935 28.70 -0.20 17.98
C ILE A 935 29.54 -0.51 16.73
N LEU A 936 28.97 -1.22 15.75
CA LEU A 936 29.68 -1.60 14.52
C LEU A 936 30.15 -0.38 13.72
N LYS A 937 29.35 0.68 13.70
CA LYS A 937 29.62 1.88 12.93
C LYS A 937 30.77 2.73 13.51
N LYS A 938 31.17 2.51 14.77
CA LYS A 938 32.27 3.23 15.46
C LYS A 938 32.24 4.74 15.23
N SER A 939 31.06 5.33 15.34
CA SER A 939 30.85 6.76 15.09
C SER A 939 31.45 7.62 16.21
N ARG A 940 31.88 8.83 15.89
CA ARG A 940 32.42 9.77 16.89
C ARG A 940 31.34 10.57 17.61
N VAL A 941 30.12 10.60 17.07
CA VAL A 941 28.94 11.22 17.67
C VAL A 941 27.77 10.25 17.61
N PHE A 942 27.11 10.05 18.75
CA PHE A 942 25.91 9.24 18.87
C PHE A 942 24.74 10.11 19.29
N VAL A 943 23.61 9.96 18.60
CA VAL A 943 22.33 10.55 19.00
C VAL A 943 21.43 9.40 19.41
N MET A 944 20.93 9.46 20.64
CA MET A 944 20.05 8.46 21.21
C MET A 944 18.75 9.14 21.55
N ASP A 945 17.70 8.74 20.85
CA ASP A 945 16.34 9.22 21.10
C ASP A 945 15.58 8.11 21.83
N GLU A 946 15.32 8.29 23.12
CA GLU A 946 14.59 7.34 23.97
C GLU A 946 15.10 5.89 23.92
N ALA A 947 16.42 5.69 23.83
CA ALA A 947 17.00 4.35 23.64
C ALA A 947 16.67 3.32 24.73
N THR A 948 16.13 3.75 25.88
CA THR A 948 15.82 2.93 27.05
C THR A 948 14.32 2.93 27.43
N SER A 949 13.44 3.56 26.64
CA SER A 949 12.03 3.78 27.03
C SER A 949 11.19 2.50 27.15
N ALA A 950 11.52 1.46 26.37
CA ALA A 950 10.77 0.19 26.28
C ALA A 950 11.55 -1.04 26.79
N VAL A 951 12.49 -0.81 27.72
CA VAL A 951 13.47 -1.79 28.20
C VAL A 951 13.32 -2.01 29.71
N ASP A 952 13.50 -3.26 30.17
CA ASP A 952 13.49 -3.63 31.59
C ASP A 952 14.76 -3.14 32.32
N LEU A 953 14.73 -3.05 33.65
CA LEU A 953 15.82 -2.50 34.47
C LEU A 953 17.17 -3.21 34.26
N ASN A 954 17.17 -4.54 34.10
CA ASN A 954 18.40 -5.29 33.86
C ASN A 954 19.02 -4.91 32.51
N THR A 955 18.20 -4.86 31.45
CA THR A 955 18.66 -4.46 30.12
C THR A 955 18.96 -2.94 30.05
N ASP A 956 18.29 -2.09 30.82
CA ASP A 956 18.61 -0.65 30.95
C ASP A 956 19.99 -0.46 31.61
N SER A 957 20.27 -1.21 32.69
CA SER A 957 21.60 -1.23 33.32
C SER A 957 22.68 -1.76 32.38
N LEU A 958 22.35 -2.72 31.51
CA LEU A 958 23.24 -3.24 30.48
C LEU A 958 23.55 -2.16 29.44
N ILE A 959 22.53 -1.49 28.90
CA ILE A 959 22.70 -0.40 27.93
C ILE A 959 23.56 0.70 28.57
N ALA A 960 23.25 1.11 29.80
CA ALA A 960 24.05 2.07 30.55
C ALA A 960 25.51 1.61 30.70
N LYS A 961 25.75 0.33 31.02
CA LYS A 961 27.10 -0.24 31.12
C LYS A 961 27.83 -0.19 29.78
N VAL A 962 27.20 -0.62 28.69
CA VAL A 962 27.79 -0.61 27.33
C VAL A 962 28.14 0.81 26.89
N LEU A 963 27.30 1.79 27.23
CA LEU A 963 27.53 3.20 26.90
C LEU A 963 28.64 3.84 27.75
N ARG A 964 28.85 3.37 28.98
CA ARG A 964 29.65 4.06 30.01
C ARG A 964 30.92 3.33 30.41
N ASP A 965 31.15 2.11 29.95
CA ASP A 965 32.32 1.32 30.33
C ASP A 965 33.63 2.05 30.00
N LYS A 966 34.54 2.13 30.97
CA LYS A 966 35.82 2.84 30.80
C LYS A 966 36.71 1.99 29.88
N GLY A 967 36.84 2.42 28.62
CA GLY A 967 37.47 1.63 27.56
C GLY A 967 36.47 0.90 26.64
N GLY A 968 35.17 1.09 26.84
CA GLY A 968 34.10 0.59 25.98
C GLY A 968 34.03 1.31 24.63
N VAL A 969 33.21 0.79 23.70
CA VAL A 969 33.17 1.24 22.29
C VAL A 969 32.72 2.70 22.12
N PHE A 970 31.99 3.25 23.10
CA PHE A 970 31.50 4.63 23.11
C PHE A 970 32.44 5.61 23.86
N TYR A 971 33.51 5.09 24.49
CA TYR A 971 34.45 5.90 25.26
C TYR A 971 35.23 6.86 24.34
N GLY A 972 35.08 8.17 24.57
CA GLY A 972 35.68 9.23 23.75
C GLY A 972 34.82 9.71 22.57
N ALA A 973 33.61 9.16 22.38
CA ALA A 973 32.62 9.68 21.43
C ALA A 973 31.66 10.68 22.11
N THR A 974 31.20 11.69 21.38
CA THR A 974 30.18 12.64 21.85
C THR A 974 28.80 11.97 21.82
N THR A 975 28.10 11.96 22.94
CA THR A 975 26.77 11.33 23.02
C THR A 975 25.71 12.37 23.37
N LEU A 976 24.73 12.56 22.50
CA LEU A 976 23.52 13.35 22.75
C LEU A 976 22.37 12.38 23.01
N THR A 977 21.78 12.46 24.20
CA THR A 977 20.69 11.55 24.58
C THR A 977 19.46 12.35 24.97
N ILE A 978 18.35 12.04 24.32
CA ILE A 978 17.00 12.46 24.72
C ILE A 978 16.46 11.33 25.60
N ALA A 979 16.15 11.64 26.86
CA ALA A 979 15.67 10.66 27.82
C ALA A 979 14.56 11.24 28.69
N HIS A 980 13.56 10.42 28.98
CA HIS A 980 12.46 10.72 29.91
C HIS A 980 12.72 10.19 31.33
N ARG A 981 13.78 9.39 31.54
CA ARG A 981 14.15 8.83 32.85
C ARG A 981 15.33 9.60 33.45
N LEU A 982 15.12 10.35 34.52
CA LEU A 982 16.16 11.20 35.12
C LEU A 982 17.39 10.42 35.60
N ASN A 983 17.21 9.19 36.08
CA ASN A 983 18.31 8.34 36.57
C ASN A 983 19.31 7.98 35.47
N THR A 984 18.91 8.13 34.21
CA THR A 984 19.79 7.91 33.07
C THR A 984 20.64 9.13 32.72
N ILE A 985 20.24 10.37 33.09
CA ILE A 985 20.92 11.62 32.66
C ILE A 985 21.87 12.22 33.69
N ILE A 986 21.84 11.77 34.95
CA ILE A 986 22.58 12.40 36.07
C ILE A 986 24.12 12.31 35.94
N ASP A 987 24.61 11.31 35.20
CA ASP A 987 26.05 11.08 34.94
C ASP A 987 26.56 11.79 33.68
N TYR A 988 25.72 12.55 32.99
CA TYR A 988 26.12 13.24 31.77
C TYR A 988 26.97 14.46 32.10
N ASN A 989 27.90 14.80 31.20
CA ASN A 989 28.73 15.99 31.38
C ASN A 989 27.90 17.29 31.37
N TYR A 990 26.83 17.34 30.56
CA TYR A 990 25.93 18.48 30.44
C TYR A 990 24.49 17.99 30.21
N VAL A 991 23.52 18.71 30.76
CA VAL A 991 22.08 18.48 30.57
C VAL A 991 21.45 19.76 30.02
N MET A 992 20.47 19.57 29.12
CA MET A 992 19.72 20.63 28.46
C MET A 992 18.22 20.41 28.70
N VAL A 993 17.52 21.42 29.21
CA VAL A 993 16.06 21.39 29.43
C VAL A 993 15.37 22.34 28.45
N LEU A 994 14.44 21.79 27.69
CA LEU A 994 13.59 22.52 26.77
C LEU A 994 12.15 22.55 27.33
N ASP A 995 11.54 23.73 27.42
CA ASP A 995 10.11 23.90 27.71
C ASP A 995 9.48 24.78 26.65
N GLN A 996 8.31 24.38 26.13
CA GLN A 996 7.58 25.07 25.06
C GLN A 996 8.42 25.49 23.83
N GLY A 997 9.49 24.74 23.53
CA GLY A 997 10.38 25.01 22.40
C GLY A 997 11.46 26.06 22.67
N GLU A 998 11.63 26.49 23.93
CA GLU A 998 12.67 27.41 24.40
C GLU A 998 13.65 26.69 25.33
N LEU A 999 14.91 27.11 25.31
CA LEU A 999 15.95 26.58 26.19
C LEU A 999 15.84 27.22 27.56
N VAL A 1000 15.40 26.45 28.56
CA VAL A 1000 15.20 26.93 29.92
C VAL A 1000 16.47 26.77 30.75
N GLU A 1001 17.11 25.60 30.69
CA GLU A 1001 18.29 25.30 31.50
C GLU A 1001 19.36 24.56 30.69
N PHE A 1002 20.63 24.90 30.94
CA PHE A 1002 21.79 24.21 30.37
C PHE A 1002 22.97 24.28 31.33
N GLY A 1003 23.60 23.15 31.64
CA GLY A 1003 24.72 23.10 32.58
C GLY A 1003 25.11 21.69 33.01
N VAL A 1004 26.11 21.59 33.90
CA VAL A 1004 26.51 20.32 34.51
C VAL A 1004 25.43 19.88 35.51
N PRO A 1005 25.01 18.60 35.56
CA PRO A 1005 23.91 18.15 36.41
C PRO A 1005 24.03 18.60 37.88
N HIS A 1006 25.21 18.48 38.47
CA HIS A 1006 25.47 18.88 39.86
C HIS A 1006 25.41 20.41 40.08
N GLU A 1007 25.74 21.22 39.07
CA GLU A 1007 25.63 22.68 39.16
C GLU A 1007 24.19 23.16 38.96
N LEU A 1008 23.44 22.51 38.06
CA LEU A 1008 22.01 22.75 37.87
C LEU A 1008 21.21 22.37 39.12
N LEU A 1009 21.66 21.35 39.85
CA LEU A 1009 21.15 20.96 41.17
C LEU A 1009 21.40 21.98 42.28
N GLN A 1010 22.46 22.78 42.19
CA GLN A 1010 22.88 23.74 43.22
C GLN A 1010 22.49 25.19 42.94
N LYS A 1011 21.96 25.50 41.75
CA LYS A 1011 21.50 26.86 41.41
C LYS A 1011 20.21 27.19 42.15
N ASP A 1012 20.36 27.97 43.22
CA ASP A 1012 19.25 28.54 43.99
C ASP A 1012 18.81 29.88 43.34
N THR A 1013 18.04 29.81 42.25
CA THR A 1013 17.46 31.01 41.61
C THR A 1013 15.98 31.14 41.99
N GLY A 1014 15.67 32.17 42.77
CA GLY A 1014 14.42 32.35 43.54
C GLY A 1014 13.15 32.74 42.79
N GLU A 1015 12.75 32.04 41.73
CA GLU A 1015 11.39 32.13 41.18
C GLU A 1015 10.67 30.77 41.23
N GLU A 1016 9.51 30.73 41.88
CA GLU A 1016 8.70 29.53 42.20
C GLU A 1016 8.15 28.75 40.97
N GLY A 1017 8.48 29.15 39.74
CA GLY A 1017 7.90 28.61 38.50
C GLY A 1017 8.75 27.57 37.73
N GLN A 1018 10.05 27.43 38.00
CA GLN A 1018 10.97 26.64 37.15
C GLN A 1018 11.64 25.45 37.87
N ARG A 1019 11.02 24.89 38.90
CA ARG A 1019 11.56 23.72 39.64
C ARG A 1019 11.24 22.39 38.97
N VAL A 1020 11.76 22.12 37.78
CA VAL A 1020 11.64 20.79 37.14
C VAL A 1020 12.84 19.91 37.49
N LEU A 1021 14.07 20.37 37.25
CA LEU A 1021 15.28 19.59 37.53
C LEU A 1021 15.61 19.54 39.02
N SER A 1022 15.58 20.65 39.74
CA SER A 1022 15.97 20.69 41.17
C SER A 1022 15.07 19.84 42.07
N LYS A 1023 13.77 19.73 41.76
CA LYS A 1023 12.84 18.86 42.49
C LYS A 1023 13.03 17.38 42.11
N MET A 1024 13.09 17.07 40.82
CA MET A 1024 13.24 15.69 40.32
C MET A 1024 14.64 15.10 40.52
N ALA A 1025 15.67 15.94 40.64
CA ALA A 1025 17.05 15.52 40.85
C ALA A 1025 17.47 15.58 42.33
N LEU A 1026 16.75 16.28 43.21
CA LEU A 1026 16.87 16.07 44.67
C LEU A 1026 16.36 14.66 45.02
N ASP A 1027 15.23 14.26 44.45
CA ASP A 1027 14.70 12.88 44.54
C ASP A 1027 15.73 11.87 43.99
N ALA A 1028 16.25 12.07 42.77
CA ALA A 1028 17.24 11.14 42.16
C ALA A 1028 18.65 11.17 42.78
N TYR A 1029 19.07 12.25 43.44
CA TYR A 1029 20.36 12.34 44.15
C TYR A 1029 20.28 11.62 45.50
N ASN A 1030 19.13 11.70 46.19
CA ASN A 1030 18.86 10.95 47.40
C ASN A 1030 18.73 9.43 47.11
N GLU A 1031 18.13 9.05 45.97
CA GLU A 1031 18.10 7.65 45.47
C GLU A 1031 19.48 7.01 45.24
N ARG A 1032 20.58 7.79 45.17
CA ARG A 1032 21.92 7.32 44.76
C ARG A 1032 23.02 7.42 45.83
N LYS A 1033 22.79 8.16 46.91
CA LYS A 1033 23.77 8.35 47.99
C LYS A 1033 23.62 7.31 49.11
N ASN A 1034 22.50 6.60 49.11
CA ASN A 1034 22.24 5.36 49.86
C ASN A 1034 22.18 4.19 48.87
#